data_AF-A0A0U2V6D4-F1
#
_entry.id   AF-A0A0U2V6D4-F1
#
_cell.length_a   1.000
_cell.length_b   1.000
_cell.length_c   1.000
_cell.angle_alpha   90.00
_cell.angle_beta   90.00
_cell.angle_gamma   90.00
#
_symmetry.space_group_name_H-M   'P 1'
#
loop_
_entity.id
_entity.type
_entity.pdbx_description
1 polymer ?
#
loop_
_entity_poly.entity_id
_entity_poly.type
_entity_poly.pdbx_seq_one_letter_code
_entity_poly.pdbx_strand_id
1 'polypeptide(L)'
;MDKFKFSVVIAAYNSDLWISKTINSLIDQTLDFKKNIQIIIVNDASTDNTDKICNRFKAKYPKNIKYIVNDENLGPSETRNIGLKHATGKYINFLDSDDYVTSTTFRAILNFFNEHEDVVDMVSIPIHFFGEKKGEHILNFKYDKNKVVNLFEHPNHIQLSSSSCFFKREAIGDLKFNSNISVSEDVVFINQMLLKNPNIGFCVGGKYYYRKREEKSSLIDNSSIKKDYFNDRAKYYFKFLIDKSIEEYGEVPLFIQYTIMYDLQWMFAISSVNKILTIVEIKQLRKQLHEIIQYIDDKVIYDQNDLTDILKANILFFKYKNQKNTPEYKELENTVVKKLKLNTVYIDIYEIVDNTLYVLGDLHTILKNTVDVYVNDEKIELNELKFPQRDKYSLSYKYATNYSFEFEIPLDIEKEYEIKFKSNNLDLYVDFSRPCNFSTVVGYAKTKDYLSSLEGKCIKIKRKTTVGWIKKEFKTISGMLRKQEKGYKTGVPLRVMYIIAYPFLRNKRIWLFMDLPAMADDNGREIFSYAQDKDPNIKKYFVLRKDSKDLDDMKKIGNVLHFKSIKHRFIALFAEKIITSHPDNNIIYPFWGNYPYFAGLLKSQTIFLQHGITKDNVSSWLNKYDKHLAIFLTVSKLEYKSIFEYPYNYKRETVKLLGFPRFDKLEKKEDSREILIMPSWRRYLKFKSNEVILNSQFFKRFNSLINNEKLIEAAEKYNYTIVFKPHPNVYDFIDLFDRNPRVKIDYEHEKYKKVFNHSSLLITDYSSVAFDFAYLNKPVLYYHYSEDYHFNLKESYFNYETMGFGEVCKSEDELVNEIIEYMKTNCEIKEEYVKRIKAYFLFNDKNNSMRVYDAIRRLPRKQ
;
A
#
# COMPACT_ATOMS: atom_id res chain seq x y z
N MET A 1 -26.31 -23.52 41.87
CA MET A 1 -25.32 -22.52 42.35
C MET A 1 -24.11 -22.56 41.43
N ASP A 2 -23.70 -21.42 40.89
CA ASP A 2 -22.53 -21.33 40.01
C ASP A 2 -21.24 -21.61 40.78
N LYS A 3 -20.35 -22.43 40.20
CA LYS A 3 -19.07 -22.79 40.82
C LYS A 3 -18.03 -21.68 40.69
N PHE A 4 -18.14 -20.85 39.65
CA PHE A 4 -17.24 -19.74 39.35
C PHE A 4 -18.03 -18.48 38.98
N LYS A 5 -17.42 -17.30 39.08
CA LYS A 5 -18.03 -16.07 38.55
C LYS A 5 -17.89 -16.00 37.03
N PHE A 6 -16.74 -16.43 36.50
CA PHE A 6 -16.44 -16.40 35.07
C PHE A 6 -15.99 -17.76 34.54
N SER A 7 -16.40 -18.09 33.31
CA SER A 7 -15.77 -19.10 32.47
C SER A 7 -15.23 -18.46 31.21
N VAL A 8 -13.94 -18.67 30.93
CA VAL A 8 -13.25 -18.18 29.73
C VAL A 8 -12.98 -19.36 28.82
N VAL A 9 -13.62 -19.38 27.65
CA VAL A 9 -13.43 -20.41 26.63
C VAL A 9 -12.33 -19.95 25.67
N ILE A 10 -11.32 -20.78 25.44
CA ILE A 10 -10.19 -20.53 24.55
C ILE A 10 -10.15 -21.64 23.50
N ALA A 11 -10.36 -21.28 22.24
CA ALA A 11 -10.10 -22.16 21.10
C ALA A 11 -8.62 -22.04 20.71
N ALA A 12 -7.89 -23.16 20.75
CA ALA A 12 -6.45 -23.18 20.52
C ALA A 12 -6.10 -24.06 19.32
N TYR A 13 -5.42 -23.48 18.32
CA TYR A 13 -4.85 -24.21 17.19
C TYR A 13 -3.49 -23.62 16.86
N ASN A 14 -2.43 -24.42 16.93
CA ASN A 14 -1.05 -24.03 16.63
C ASN A 14 -0.66 -22.67 17.24
N SER A 15 -0.76 -22.56 18.56
CA SER A 15 -0.65 -21.30 19.33
C SER A 15 0.45 -21.33 20.38
N ASP A 16 1.45 -22.21 20.25
CA ASP A 16 2.47 -22.44 21.28
C ASP A 16 3.26 -21.18 21.68
N LEU A 17 3.52 -20.29 20.73
CA LEU A 17 4.19 -19.01 20.94
C LEU A 17 3.43 -18.05 21.86
N TRP A 18 2.10 -18.11 21.86
CA TRP A 18 1.25 -17.04 22.41
C TRP A 18 0.39 -17.48 23.60
N ILE A 19 -0.06 -18.73 23.60
CA ILE A 19 -1.08 -19.22 24.53
C ILE A 19 -0.67 -19.11 25.99
N SER A 20 0.63 -19.19 26.31
CA SER A 20 1.13 -18.96 27.67
C SER A 20 0.82 -17.55 28.17
N LYS A 21 0.97 -16.53 27.31
CA LYS A 21 0.66 -15.14 27.66
C LYS A 21 -0.84 -14.93 27.84
N THR A 22 -1.64 -15.53 26.96
CA THR A 22 -3.12 -15.53 27.05
C THR A 22 -3.58 -16.09 28.39
N ILE A 23 -3.13 -17.30 28.75
CA ILE A 23 -3.49 -17.97 30.01
C ILE A 23 -3.01 -17.15 31.22
N ASN A 24 -1.76 -16.66 31.21
CA ASN A 24 -1.24 -15.84 32.31
C ASN A 24 -2.06 -14.54 32.50
N SER A 25 -2.54 -13.92 31.42
CA SER A 25 -3.38 -12.73 31.53
C SER A 25 -4.69 -12.96 32.28
N LEU A 26 -5.17 -14.20 32.33
CA LEU A 26 -6.35 -14.61 33.09
C LEU A 26 -6.01 -14.99 34.54
N ILE A 27 -4.82 -15.58 34.76
CA ILE A 27 -4.33 -15.94 36.10
C ILE A 27 -3.96 -14.70 36.90
N ASP A 28 -3.33 -13.72 36.26
CA ASP A 28 -2.78 -12.51 36.88
C ASP A 28 -3.83 -11.38 37.02
N GLN A 29 -5.12 -11.75 37.01
CA GLN A 29 -6.21 -10.81 37.26
C GLN A 29 -6.20 -10.32 38.71
N THR A 30 -6.63 -9.07 38.91
CA THR A 30 -6.86 -8.50 40.24
C THR A 30 -8.01 -9.19 40.98
N LEU A 31 -8.92 -9.85 40.25
CA LEU A 31 -9.93 -10.74 40.81
C LEU A 31 -9.28 -12.09 41.11
N ASP A 32 -9.50 -12.64 42.31
CA ASP A 32 -8.89 -13.92 42.72
C ASP A 32 -9.24 -15.04 41.72
N PHE A 33 -8.22 -15.44 40.94
CA PHE A 33 -8.34 -16.46 39.90
C PHE A 33 -8.89 -17.78 40.44
N LYS A 34 -8.34 -18.27 41.56
CA LYS A 34 -8.64 -19.61 42.09
C LYS A 34 -10.11 -19.72 42.51
N LYS A 35 -10.68 -18.64 43.03
CA LYS A 35 -12.08 -18.60 43.49
C LYS A 35 -13.08 -18.25 42.40
N ASN A 36 -12.69 -17.44 41.41
CA ASN A 36 -13.66 -16.77 40.56
C ASN A 36 -13.60 -17.14 39.07
N ILE A 37 -12.48 -17.67 38.56
CA ILE A 37 -12.27 -17.83 37.11
C ILE A 37 -12.00 -19.29 36.76
N GLN A 38 -12.79 -19.80 35.83
CA GLN A 38 -12.56 -21.06 35.12
C GLN A 38 -11.99 -20.76 33.72
N ILE A 39 -10.95 -21.48 33.30
CA ILE A 39 -10.45 -21.45 31.92
C ILE A 39 -10.77 -22.79 31.27
N ILE A 40 -11.37 -22.75 30.08
CA ILE A 40 -11.70 -23.94 29.29
C ILE A 40 -10.94 -23.82 27.98
N ILE A 41 -9.86 -24.59 27.85
CA ILE A 41 -9.04 -24.61 26.65
C ILE A 41 -9.46 -25.84 25.84
N VAL A 42 -9.88 -25.61 24.61
CA VAL A 42 -10.17 -26.67 23.64
C VAL A 42 -9.10 -26.59 22.55
N ASN A 43 -8.23 -27.59 22.51
CA ASN A 43 -7.19 -27.75 21.49
C ASN A 43 -7.77 -28.42 20.25
N ASP A 44 -7.77 -27.69 19.14
CA ASP A 44 -8.40 -28.06 17.88
C ASP A 44 -7.44 -28.84 16.97
N ALA A 45 -6.89 -29.93 17.50
CA ALA A 45 -5.88 -30.79 16.85
C ALA A 45 -4.58 -30.06 16.45
N SER A 46 -4.00 -29.26 17.36
CA SER A 46 -2.68 -28.64 17.14
C SER A 46 -1.57 -29.66 16.92
N THR A 47 -0.63 -29.33 16.03
CA THR A 47 0.57 -30.15 15.71
C THR A 47 1.87 -29.58 16.29
N ASP A 48 1.82 -28.41 16.92
CA ASP A 48 2.94 -27.75 17.59
C ASP A 48 3.02 -28.07 19.10
N ASN A 49 3.75 -27.26 19.88
CA ASN A 49 3.87 -27.48 21.33
C ASN A 49 2.67 -27.00 22.17
N THR A 50 1.55 -26.61 21.55
CA THR A 50 0.36 -26.10 22.25
C THR A 50 -0.16 -27.09 23.28
N ASP A 51 -0.19 -28.38 22.95
CA ASP A 51 -0.67 -29.44 23.84
C ASP A 51 0.14 -29.50 25.14
N LYS A 52 1.47 -29.57 25.02
CA LYS A 52 2.39 -29.63 26.16
C LYS A 52 2.22 -28.43 27.09
N ILE A 53 2.09 -27.23 26.52
CA ILE A 53 1.92 -25.99 27.28
C ILE A 53 0.60 -26.01 28.06
N CYS A 54 -0.51 -26.37 27.40
CA CYS A 54 -1.83 -26.42 28.02
C CYS A 54 -1.90 -27.45 29.15
N ASN A 55 -1.34 -28.65 28.95
CA ASN A 55 -1.28 -29.69 29.96
C ASN A 55 -0.49 -29.26 31.21
N ARG A 56 0.59 -28.48 31.05
CA ARG A 56 1.33 -27.90 32.19
C ARG A 56 0.47 -26.95 33.02
N PHE A 57 -0.33 -26.09 32.38
CA PHE A 57 -1.24 -25.18 33.09
C PHE A 57 -2.38 -25.94 33.79
N LYS A 58 -2.97 -26.94 33.13
CA LYS A 58 -3.96 -27.85 33.72
C LYS A 58 -3.42 -28.52 34.98
N ALA A 59 -2.19 -29.06 34.93
CA ALA A 59 -1.55 -29.68 36.09
C ALA A 59 -1.34 -28.71 37.26
N LYS A 60 -1.00 -27.43 36.96
CA LYS A 60 -0.81 -26.39 37.98
C LYS A 60 -2.13 -25.91 38.60
N TYR A 61 -3.21 -25.89 37.84
CA TYR A 61 -4.52 -25.37 38.28
C TYR A 61 -5.68 -26.32 37.92
N PRO A 62 -5.68 -27.58 38.42
CA PRO A 62 -6.60 -28.63 37.95
C PRO A 62 -8.07 -28.36 38.30
N LYS A 63 -8.34 -27.48 39.27
CA LYS A 63 -9.71 -27.05 39.63
C LYS A 63 -10.26 -25.95 38.73
N ASN A 64 -9.40 -25.11 38.16
CA ASN A 64 -9.77 -23.92 37.40
C ASN A 64 -9.63 -24.12 35.90
N ILE A 65 -8.67 -24.95 35.45
CA ILE A 65 -8.36 -25.15 34.04
C ILE A 65 -8.87 -26.51 33.58
N LYS A 66 -9.84 -26.48 32.66
CA LYS A 66 -10.30 -27.65 31.91
C LYS A 66 -9.64 -27.65 30.54
N TYR A 67 -9.02 -28.77 30.19
CA TYR A 67 -8.35 -28.96 28.91
C TYR A 67 -9.00 -30.10 28.14
N ILE A 68 -9.37 -29.84 26.89
CA ILE A 68 -10.06 -30.75 25.96
C ILE A 68 -9.27 -30.75 24.67
N VAL A 69 -9.18 -31.90 24.00
CA VAL A 69 -8.49 -32.06 22.72
C VAL A 69 -9.49 -32.64 21.73
N ASN A 70 -9.61 -32.02 20.57
CA ASN A 70 -10.36 -32.56 19.44
C ASN A 70 -9.47 -33.52 18.65
N ASP A 71 -10.07 -34.57 18.08
CA ASP A 71 -9.36 -35.55 17.26
C ASP A 71 -8.95 -34.99 15.89
N GLU A 72 -9.70 -34.00 15.39
CA GLU A 72 -9.45 -33.30 14.13
C GLU A 72 -9.69 -31.78 14.29
N ASN A 73 -9.25 -31.00 13.31
CA ASN A 73 -9.47 -29.55 13.29
C ASN A 73 -10.91 -29.24 12.84
N LEU A 74 -11.74 -28.78 13.77
CA LEU A 74 -13.16 -28.46 13.58
C LEU A 74 -13.41 -26.96 13.33
N GLY A 75 -12.38 -26.14 13.44
CA GLY A 75 -12.45 -24.68 13.34
C GLY A 75 -12.96 -23.99 14.61
N PRO A 76 -12.90 -22.65 14.65
CA PRO A 76 -13.15 -21.88 15.88
C PRO A 76 -14.59 -21.98 16.37
N SER A 77 -15.59 -22.01 15.47
CA SER A 77 -17.01 -22.06 15.85
C SER A 77 -17.33 -23.31 16.66
N GLU A 78 -17.00 -24.50 16.14
CA GLU A 78 -17.33 -25.74 16.83
C GLU A 78 -16.46 -25.96 18.07
N THR A 79 -15.19 -25.56 18.00
CA THR A 79 -14.28 -25.58 19.16
C THR A 79 -14.79 -24.70 20.31
N ARG A 80 -15.32 -23.50 20.03
CA ARG A 80 -15.97 -22.66 21.04
C ARG A 80 -17.28 -23.28 21.55
N ASN A 81 -18.08 -23.91 20.68
CA ASN A 81 -19.31 -24.61 21.08
C ASN A 81 -19.03 -25.77 22.05
N ILE A 82 -17.96 -26.56 21.80
CA ILE A 82 -17.50 -27.62 22.70
C ILE A 82 -17.10 -27.03 24.05
N GLY A 83 -16.32 -25.95 24.04
CA GLY A 83 -15.91 -25.26 25.27
C GLY A 83 -17.08 -24.73 26.08
N LEU A 84 -18.08 -24.13 25.41
CA LEU A 84 -19.28 -23.57 26.02
C LEU A 84 -20.09 -24.62 26.81
N LYS A 85 -20.19 -25.86 26.31
CA LYS A 85 -20.86 -26.99 27.01
C LYS A 85 -20.26 -27.30 28.39
N HIS A 86 -19.03 -26.86 28.65
CA HIS A 86 -18.32 -27.11 29.89
C HIS A 86 -18.19 -25.88 30.80
N ALA A 87 -18.75 -24.75 30.38
CA ALA A 87 -18.75 -23.52 31.14
C ALA A 87 -19.70 -23.60 32.34
N THR A 88 -19.19 -23.23 33.51
CA THR A 88 -19.94 -23.28 34.79
C THR A 88 -19.98 -21.93 35.52
N GLY A 89 -19.38 -20.90 34.92
CA GLY A 89 -19.37 -19.54 35.44
C GLY A 89 -20.70 -18.83 35.21
N LYS A 90 -21.01 -17.86 36.08
CA LYS A 90 -22.18 -16.97 35.90
C LYS A 90 -22.07 -16.15 34.59
N TYR A 91 -20.85 -15.69 34.28
CA TYR A 91 -20.54 -14.96 33.05
C TYR A 91 -19.54 -15.71 32.17
N ILE A 92 -19.69 -15.59 30.86
CA ILE A 92 -18.89 -16.28 29.85
C ILE A 92 -18.09 -15.27 29.03
N ASN A 93 -16.85 -15.61 28.65
CA ASN A 93 -16.04 -14.87 27.67
C ASN A 93 -15.35 -15.87 26.73
N PHE A 94 -15.09 -15.45 25.48
CA PHE A 94 -14.45 -16.28 24.46
C PHE A 94 -13.12 -15.67 24.05
N LEU A 95 -12.02 -15.99 24.75
CA LEU A 95 -10.74 -15.34 24.50
C LEU A 95 -9.94 -16.09 23.42
N ASP A 96 -9.41 -15.38 22.43
CA ASP A 96 -8.54 -15.98 21.42
C ASP A 96 -7.16 -16.36 22.00
N SER A 97 -6.61 -17.46 21.49
CA SER A 97 -5.41 -18.13 22.03
C SER A 97 -4.09 -17.37 21.81
N ASP A 98 -4.11 -16.26 21.05
CA ASP A 98 -2.96 -15.38 20.82
C ASP A 98 -3.09 -13.97 21.38
N ASP A 99 -4.23 -13.69 22.02
CA ASP A 99 -4.63 -12.38 22.55
C ASP A 99 -4.61 -12.36 24.09
N TYR A 100 -4.80 -11.19 24.69
CA TYR A 100 -4.82 -11.06 26.15
C TYR A 100 -5.67 -9.89 26.62
N VAL A 101 -5.99 -9.86 27.91
CA VAL A 101 -6.72 -8.76 28.54
C VAL A 101 -5.89 -8.10 29.65
N THR A 102 -6.25 -6.86 30.02
CA THR A 102 -5.64 -6.17 31.17
C THR A 102 -5.99 -6.85 32.50
N SER A 103 -5.11 -6.74 33.50
CA SER A 103 -5.28 -7.36 34.83
C SER A 103 -6.49 -6.87 35.63
N THR A 104 -7.10 -5.74 35.25
CA THR A 104 -8.29 -5.18 35.91
C THR A 104 -9.61 -5.63 35.28
N THR A 105 -9.57 -6.27 34.10
CA THR A 105 -10.75 -6.52 33.27
C THR A 105 -11.86 -7.26 34.01
N PHE A 106 -11.56 -8.39 34.64
CA PHE A 106 -12.59 -9.23 35.26
C PHE A 106 -13.24 -8.57 36.49
N ARG A 107 -12.47 -7.79 37.25
CA ARG A 107 -13.00 -7.01 38.38
C ARG A 107 -13.91 -5.88 37.89
N ALA A 108 -13.50 -5.17 36.85
CA ALA A 108 -14.31 -4.10 36.27
C ALA A 108 -15.63 -4.62 35.68
N ILE A 109 -15.59 -5.76 34.99
CA ILE A 109 -16.79 -6.41 34.46
C ILE A 109 -17.71 -6.89 35.58
N LEU A 110 -17.17 -7.52 36.63
CA LEU A 110 -17.97 -7.96 37.77
C LEU A 110 -18.69 -6.78 38.44
N ASN A 111 -17.98 -5.66 38.65
CA ASN A 111 -18.60 -4.46 39.21
C ASN A 111 -19.70 -3.91 38.29
N PHE A 112 -19.46 -3.87 36.98
CA PHE A 112 -20.46 -3.40 36.01
C PHE A 112 -21.72 -4.27 36.04
N PHE A 113 -21.58 -5.60 36.05
CA PHE A 113 -22.73 -6.48 36.20
C PHE A 113 -23.43 -6.30 37.54
N ASN A 114 -22.70 -6.16 38.66
CA ASN A 114 -23.34 -5.94 39.96
C ASN A 114 -24.18 -4.65 39.99
N GLU A 115 -23.78 -3.61 39.25
CA GLU A 115 -24.51 -2.33 39.17
C GLU A 115 -25.70 -2.38 38.19
N HIS A 116 -25.68 -3.28 37.20
CA HIS A 116 -26.59 -3.26 36.06
C HIS A 116 -27.16 -4.64 35.69
N GLU A 117 -27.15 -5.58 36.64
CA GLU A 117 -27.46 -7.00 36.39
C GLU A 117 -28.83 -7.17 35.74
N ASP A 118 -29.85 -6.45 36.20
CA ASP A 118 -31.22 -6.61 35.69
C ASP A 118 -31.47 -5.95 34.32
N VAL A 119 -30.48 -5.21 33.80
CA VAL A 119 -30.65 -4.40 32.57
C VAL A 119 -29.90 -5.00 31.38
N VAL A 120 -28.68 -5.51 31.60
CA VAL A 120 -27.80 -5.96 30.50
C VAL A 120 -27.50 -7.44 30.57
N ASP A 121 -27.53 -8.10 29.42
CA ASP A 121 -27.09 -9.50 29.28
C ASP A 121 -25.65 -9.62 28.78
N MET A 122 -25.08 -8.50 28.34
CA MET A 122 -23.76 -8.44 27.74
C MET A 122 -23.05 -7.15 28.11
N VAL A 123 -21.76 -7.26 28.44
CA VAL A 123 -20.86 -6.13 28.67
C VAL A 123 -19.64 -6.30 27.78
N SER A 124 -19.22 -5.23 27.11
CA SER A 124 -18.06 -5.23 26.22
C SER A 124 -16.97 -4.26 26.68
N ILE A 125 -15.75 -4.49 26.20
CA ILE A 125 -14.55 -3.70 26.51
C ILE A 125 -13.86 -3.21 25.23
N PRO A 126 -13.11 -2.09 25.27
CA PRO A 126 -12.39 -1.57 24.12
C PRO A 126 -11.32 -2.53 23.60
N ILE A 127 -11.10 -2.50 22.28
CA ILE A 127 -10.11 -3.32 21.57
C ILE A 127 -8.88 -2.48 21.22
N HIS A 128 -7.70 -2.96 21.60
CA HIS A 128 -6.41 -2.35 21.33
C HIS A 128 -5.53 -3.28 20.49
N PHE A 129 -4.99 -2.77 19.39
CA PHE A 129 -4.06 -3.53 18.55
C PHE A 129 -2.65 -3.51 19.13
N PHE A 130 -2.00 -4.67 19.11
CA PHE A 130 -0.57 -4.82 19.42
C PHE A 130 0.12 -5.78 18.43
N GLY A 131 1.45 -5.78 18.45
CA GLY A 131 2.26 -6.38 17.38
C GLY A 131 2.57 -5.34 16.31
N GLU A 132 2.33 -5.67 15.05
CA GLU A 132 2.66 -4.83 13.89
C GLU A 132 1.85 -3.54 13.82
N LYS A 133 0.54 -3.69 13.98
CA LYS A 133 -0.35 -2.55 14.07
C LYS A 133 -0.52 -2.22 15.55
N LYS A 134 -0.25 -0.97 15.90
CA LYS A 134 -0.53 -0.41 17.22
C LYS A 134 -1.64 0.62 17.10
N GLY A 135 -2.42 0.76 18.16
CA GLY A 135 -3.48 1.76 18.26
C GLY A 135 -4.82 1.14 18.63
N GLU A 136 -5.87 1.93 18.47
CA GLU A 136 -7.22 1.57 18.92
C GLU A 136 -8.06 1.09 17.74
N HIS A 137 -9.03 0.21 18.02
CA HIS A 137 -10.04 -0.16 17.03
C HIS A 137 -10.94 1.05 16.72
N ILE A 138 -11.38 1.20 15.46
CA ILE A 138 -12.16 2.39 15.05
C ILE A 138 -13.49 2.51 15.82
N LEU A 139 -14.12 1.38 16.13
CA LEU A 139 -15.32 1.31 16.97
C LEU A 139 -15.07 1.65 18.45
N ASN A 140 -13.85 2.01 18.87
CA ASN A 140 -13.60 2.39 20.26
C ASN A 140 -14.23 3.72 20.67
N PHE A 141 -14.75 4.51 19.71
CA PHE A 141 -15.46 5.77 20.01
C PHE A 141 -16.63 5.60 20.99
N LYS A 142 -17.18 4.39 21.11
CA LYS A 142 -18.29 4.06 22.03
C LYS A 142 -17.87 3.86 23.49
N TYR A 143 -16.57 3.81 23.78
CA TYR A 143 -16.00 3.58 25.13
C TYR A 143 -15.45 4.89 25.75
N ASP A 144 -16.30 5.90 25.85
CA ASP A 144 -15.98 7.18 26.51
C ASP A 144 -16.05 7.11 28.05
N LYS A 145 -17.01 6.33 28.57
CA LYS A 145 -17.21 6.06 30.00
C LYS A 145 -17.95 4.73 30.20
N ASN A 146 -18.01 4.26 31.44
CA ASN A 146 -18.91 3.16 31.80
C ASN A 146 -20.36 3.58 31.58
N LYS A 147 -21.10 2.85 30.75
CA LYS A 147 -22.53 3.13 30.49
C LYS A 147 -23.25 1.92 29.93
N VAL A 148 -24.55 1.85 30.21
CA VAL A 148 -25.49 1.00 29.47
C VAL A 148 -26.02 1.80 28.27
N VAL A 149 -26.13 1.15 27.12
CA VAL A 149 -26.63 1.75 25.89
C VAL A 149 -27.72 0.87 25.30
N ASN A 150 -28.85 1.47 24.95
CA ASN A 150 -29.87 0.84 24.14
C ASN A 150 -29.55 1.04 22.65
N LEU A 151 -29.46 -0.07 21.90
CA LEU A 151 -29.07 -0.03 20.49
C LEU A 151 -30.15 0.52 19.55
N PHE A 152 -31.42 0.62 19.97
CA PHE A 152 -32.43 1.33 19.17
C PHE A 152 -32.18 2.84 19.19
N GLU A 153 -31.74 3.39 20.32
CA GLU A 153 -31.41 4.81 20.47
C GLU A 153 -30.02 5.16 19.90
N HIS A 154 -29.08 4.22 19.97
CA HIS A 154 -27.70 4.38 19.53
C HIS A 154 -27.27 3.31 18.52
N PRO A 155 -27.89 3.26 17.32
CA PRO A 155 -27.75 2.13 16.39
C PRO A 155 -26.35 1.97 15.77
N ASN A 156 -25.51 2.99 15.82
CA ASN A 156 -24.12 2.91 15.36
C ASN A 156 -23.16 2.31 16.42
N HIS A 157 -23.61 1.98 17.63
CA HIS A 157 -22.80 1.37 18.69
C HIS A 157 -22.68 -0.16 18.56
N ILE A 158 -22.59 -0.64 17.31
CA ILE A 158 -22.57 -2.07 16.94
C ILE A 158 -21.47 -2.86 17.66
N GLN A 159 -21.69 -4.16 17.89
CA GLN A 159 -20.71 -5.05 18.51
C GLN A 159 -20.49 -6.33 17.69
N LEU A 160 -19.21 -6.63 17.46
CA LEU A 160 -18.78 -7.58 16.43
C LEU A 160 -17.78 -8.65 16.92
N SER A 161 -17.28 -8.55 18.15
CA SER A 161 -16.21 -9.42 18.65
C SER A 161 -16.64 -10.07 19.96
N SER A 162 -16.63 -11.41 19.97
CA SER A 162 -17.00 -12.19 21.15
C SER A 162 -15.88 -12.13 22.21
N SER A 163 -14.63 -12.03 21.77
CA SER A 163 -13.44 -11.91 22.63
C SER A 163 -13.42 -10.65 23.49
N SER A 164 -14.03 -9.57 23.01
CA SER A 164 -14.20 -8.34 23.78
C SER A 164 -15.50 -8.27 24.59
N CYS A 165 -16.32 -9.33 24.59
CA CYS A 165 -17.60 -9.40 25.29
C CYS A 165 -17.60 -10.38 26.46
N PHE A 166 -18.40 -10.06 27.47
CA PHE A 166 -18.74 -10.89 28.60
C PHE A 166 -20.26 -11.05 28.62
N PHE A 167 -20.72 -12.29 28.67
CA PHE A 167 -22.12 -12.66 28.48
C PHE A 167 -22.67 -13.31 29.74
N LYS A 168 -23.91 -13.01 30.13
CA LYS A 168 -24.59 -13.85 31.12
C LYS A 168 -24.82 -15.25 30.56
N ARG A 169 -24.45 -16.28 31.32
CA ARG A 169 -24.63 -17.68 30.90
C ARG A 169 -26.10 -18.03 30.66
N GLU A 170 -27.01 -17.51 31.49
CA GLU A 170 -28.46 -17.73 31.34
C GLU A 170 -29.02 -17.13 30.05
N ALA A 171 -28.54 -15.94 29.64
CA ALA A 171 -28.98 -15.27 28.43
C ALA A 171 -28.47 -15.95 27.14
N ILE A 172 -27.33 -16.66 27.21
CA ILE A 172 -26.85 -17.50 26.11
C ILE A 172 -27.84 -18.65 25.85
N GLY A 173 -28.30 -19.34 26.90
CA GLY A 173 -29.18 -20.51 26.76
C GLY A 173 -28.59 -21.57 25.81
N ASP A 174 -29.36 -21.94 24.79
CA ASP A 174 -28.97 -22.93 23.78
C ASP A 174 -28.26 -22.35 22.54
N LEU A 175 -27.93 -21.05 22.55
CA LEU A 175 -27.25 -20.40 21.44
C LEU A 175 -25.85 -21.00 21.21
N LYS A 176 -25.49 -21.13 19.94
CA LYS A 176 -24.20 -21.68 19.47
C LYS A 176 -23.61 -20.79 18.39
N PHE A 177 -22.29 -20.80 18.26
CA PHE A 177 -21.61 -20.25 17.10
C PHE A 177 -21.98 -21.07 15.86
N ASN A 178 -22.28 -20.40 14.76
CA ASN A 178 -22.67 -21.05 13.52
C ASN A 178 -21.43 -21.64 12.82
N SER A 179 -21.35 -22.96 12.73
CA SER A 179 -20.25 -23.68 12.08
C SER A 179 -20.30 -23.64 10.54
N ASN A 180 -21.40 -23.14 9.94
CA ASN A 180 -21.50 -22.96 8.49
C ASN A 180 -20.80 -21.69 7.97
N ILE A 181 -20.18 -20.90 8.86
CA ILE A 181 -19.36 -19.73 8.49
C ILE A 181 -17.99 -19.83 9.15
N SER A 182 -16.96 -19.54 8.37
CA SER A 182 -15.56 -19.59 8.80
C SER A 182 -15.07 -18.27 9.42
N VAL A 183 -15.80 -17.18 9.21
CA VAL A 183 -15.54 -15.85 9.79
C VAL A 183 -16.86 -15.12 10.05
N SER A 184 -16.84 -14.17 10.99
CA SER A 184 -18.02 -13.39 11.43
C SER A 184 -19.06 -14.21 12.20
N GLU A 185 -18.70 -15.42 12.63
CA GLU A 185 -19.47 -16.26 13.55
C GLU A 185 -19.79 -15.53 14.86
N ASP A 186 -18.83 -14.74 15.35
CA ASP A 186 -18.99 -13.87 16.52
C ASP A 186 -20.15 -12.90 16.35
N VAL A 187 -20.23 -12.27 15.18
CA VAL A 187 -21.21 -11.24 14.90
C VAL A 187 -22.62 -11.84 14.91
N VAL A 188 -22.79 -13.01 14.30
CA VAL A 188 -24.06 -13.74 14.29
C VAL A 188 -24.44 -14.17 15.71
N PHE A 189 -23.50 -14.67 16.50
CA PHE A 189 -23.76 -15.06 17.89
C PHE A 189 -24.20 -13.87 18.75
N ILE A 190 -23.44 -12.78 18.71
CA ILE A 190 -23.69 -11.57 19.51
C ILE A 190 -25.03 -10.93 19.14
N ASN A 191 -25.31 -10.77 17.85
CA ASN A 191 -26.50 -10.03 17.41
C ASN A 191 -27.79 -10.84 17.57
N GLN A 192 -27.74 -12.17 17.67
CA GLN A 192 -28.89 -12.95 18.13
C GLN A 192 -29.27 -12.64 19.58
N MET A 193 -28.28 -12.40 20.45
CA MET A 193 -28.56 -11.98 21.83
C MET A 193 -29.07 -10.54 21.86
N LEU A 194 -28.46 -9.63 21.10
CA LEU A 194 -28.86 -8.21 21.06
C LEU A 194 -30.24 -7.99 20.42
N LEU A 195 -30.69 -8.90 19.54
CA LEU A 195 -32.06 -8.92 19.06
C LEU A 195 -33.07 -9.29 20.17
N LYS A 196 -32.67 -10.04 21.20
CA LYS A 196 -33.55 -10.34 22.35
C LYS A 196 -33.50 -9.25 23.41
N ASN A 197 -32.30 -8.74 23.71
CA ASN A 197 -32.08 -7.62 24.63
C ASN A 197 -31.13 -6.59 24.00
N PRO A 198 -31.64 -5.45 23.53
CA PRO A 198 -30.84 -4.42 22.83
C PRO A 198 -29.96 -3.59 23.78
N ASN A 199 -30.01 -3.83 25.10
CA ASN A 199 -29.19 -3.10 26.06
C ASN A 199 -27.82 -3.77 26.23
N ILE A 200 -26.75 -3.03 25.92
CA ILE A 200 -25.36 -3.47 26.05
C ILE A 200 -24.59 -2.57 27.02
N GLY A 201 -23.77 -3.18 27.88
CA GLY A 201 -22.82 -2.46 28.71
C GLY A 201 -21.52 -2.15 27.95
N PHE A 202 -21.05 -0.90 28.03
CA PHE A 202 -19.71 -0.51 27.61
C PHE A 202 -18.87 -0.22 28.85
N CYS A 203 -17.80 -1.00 29.08
CA CYS A 203 -16.94 -0.88 30.25
C CYS A 203 -15.53 -0.41 29.84
N VAL A 204 -15.07 0.71 30.39
CA VAL A 204 -13.74 1.29 30.12
C VAL A 204 -12.65 0.75 31.06
N GLY A 205 -13.05 0.01 32.12
CA GLY A 205 -12.14 -0.49 33.16
C GLY A 205 -11.28 -1.70 32.76
N GLY A 206 -11.45 -2.22 31.55
CA GLY A 206 -10.66 -3.30 30.96
C GLY A 206 -10.35 -3.02 29.49
N LYS A 207 -9.31 -3.68 28.97
CA LYS A 207 -8.95 -3.61 27.54
C LYS A 207 -8.65 -5.00 27.01
N TYR A 208 -9.12 -5.27 25.79
CA TYR A 208 -8.79 -6.46 25.03
C TYR A 208 -7.67 -6.13 24.06
N TYR A 209 -6.54 -6.81 24.19
CA TYR A 209 -5.40 -6.65 23.29
C TYR A 209 -5.47 -7.69 22.18
N TYR A 210 -5.79 -7.22 20.98
CA TYR A 210 -5.89 -8.00 19.75
C TYR A 210 -4.58 -7.96 18.96
N ARG A 211 -4.03 -9.11 18.62
CA ARG A 211 -2.75 -9.26 17.95
C ARG A 211 -2.89 -9.03 16.45
N LYS A 212 -2.03 -8.17 15.91
CA LYS A 212 -1.81 -8.04 14.47
C LYS A 212 -0.45 -8.63 14.11
N ARG A 213 -0.48 -9.75 13.37
CA ARG A 213 0.69 -10.54 12.95
C ARG A 213 1.33 -9.96 11.67
N GLU A 214 2.66 -10.05 11.54
CA GLU A 214 3.42 -9.63 10.33
C GLU A 214 2.95 -10.34 9.06
N GLU A 215 2.65 -11.63 9.18
CA GLU A 215 2.43 -12.53 8.06
C GLU A 215 1.02 -12.42 7.42
N LYS A 216 0.12 -11.60 7.98
CA LYS A 216 -1.32 -11.61 7.65
C LYS A 216 -1.89 -13.04 7.65
N SER A 217 -1.46 -13.86 8.61
CA SER A 217 -1.81 -15.28 8.72
C SER A 217 -3.06 -15.54 9.54
N SER A 218 -3.75 -14.49 10.04
CA SER A 218 -5.02 -14.69 10.74
C SER A 218 -6.11 -15.22 9.79
N LEU A 219 -7.11 -15.91 10.36
CA LEU A 219 -8.27 -16.40 9.60
C LEU A 219 -8.96 -15.26 8.84
N ILE A 220 -9.08 -14.08 9.48
CA ILE A 220 -9.70 -12.88 8.89
C ILE A 220 -8.84 -12.31 7.76
N ASP A 221 -7.51 -12.27 7.91
CA ASP A 221 -6.63 -11.68 6.90
C ASP A 221 -6.63 -12.46 5.57
N ASN A 222 -6.94 -13.75 5.61
CA ASN A 222 -7.00 -14.63 4.43
C ASN A 222 -8.43 -15.05 4.05
N SER A 223 -9.47 -14.55 4.72
CA SER A 223 -10.84 -14.99 4.41
C SER A 223 -11.29 -14.48 3.04
N SER A 224 -10.94 -13.25 2.68
CA SER A 224 -11.40 -12.60 1.44
C SER A 224 -10.88 -13.23 0.14
N ILE A 225 -9.93 -14.17 0.23
CA ILE A 225 -9.43 -14.95 -0.92
C ILE A 225 -10.12 -16.32 -1.04
N LYS A 226 -10.97 -16.71 -0.08
CA LYS A 226 -11.74 -17.95 -0.09
C LYS A 226 -13.13 -17.71 -0.63
N LYS A 227 -13.69 -18.72 -1.29
CA LYS A 227 -15.04 -18.70 -1.86
C LYS A 227 -16.14 -18.52 -0.79
N ASP A 228 -15.97 -19.23 0.32
CA ASP A 228 -16.93 -19.30 1.44
C ASP A 228 -17.14 -17.94 2.11
N TYR A 229 -16.13 -17.07 2.11
CA TYR A 229 -16.26 -15.69 2.60
C TYR A 229 -17.39 -14.90 1.94
N PHE A 230 -17.72 -15.20 0.68
CA PHE A 230 -18.77 -14.50 -0.03
C PHE A 230 -20.13 -15.18 0.17
N ASN A 231 -20.25 -16.44 -0.22
CA ASN A 231 -21.53 -17.13 -0.28
C ASN A 231 -22.09 -17.43 1.12
N ASP A 232 -21.24 -17.87 2.04
CA ASP A 232 -21.70 -18.28 3.37
C ASP A 232 -22.06 -17.07 4.22
N ARG A 233 -21.30 -15.97 4.12
CA ARG A 233 -21.66 -14.71 4.81
C ARG A 233 -22.95 -14.11 4.26
N ALA A 234 -23.16 -14.16 2.94
CA ALA A 234 -24.42 -13.68 2.35
C ALA A 234 -25.63 -14.44 2.91
N LYS A 235 -25.53 -15.76 3.04
CA LYS A 235 -26.62 -16.63 3.47
C LYS A 235 -26.76 -16.72 5.01
N TYR A 236 -25.71 -17.16 5.69
CA TYR A 236 -25.74 -17.55 7.10
C TYR A 236 -25.41 -16.42 8.08
N TYR A 237 -25.08 -15.23 7.57
CA TYR A 237 -24.90 -14.04 8.38
C TYR A 237 -25.88 -12.94 7.97
N PHE A 238 -25.72 -12.31 6.79
CA PHE A 238 -26.51 -11.14 6.42
C PHE A 238 -28.00 -11.46 6.30
N LYS A 239 -28.35 -12.46 5.47
CA LYS A 239 -29.75 -12.87 5.28
C LYS A 239 -30.33 -13.45 6.57
N PHE A 240 -29.55 -14.23 7.31
CA PHE A 240 -29.98 -14.78 8.59
C PHE A 240 -30.39 -13.70 9.62
N LEU A 241 -29.56 -12.67 9.83
CA LEU A 241 -29.90 -11.59 10.76
C LEU A 241 -31.08 -10.74 10.26
N ILE A 242 -31.21 -10.51 8.96
CA ILE A 242 -32.37 -9.84 8.37
C ILE A 242 -33.65 -10.63 8.68
N ASP A 243 -33.64 -11.93 8.40
CA ASP A 243 -34.81 -12.79 8.58
C ASP A 243 -35.21 -12.87 10.06
N LYS A 244 -34.22 -13.03 10.95
CA LYS A 244 -34.45 -13.00 12.40
C LYS A 244 -34.97 -11.67 12.91
N SER A 245 -34.49 -10.56 12.33
CA SER A 245 -34.99 -9.24 12.69
C SER A 245 -36.46 -9.07 12.30
N ILE A 246 -36.82 -9.49 11.08
CA ILE A 246 -38.20 -9.41 10.58
C ILE A 246 -39.12 -10.33 11.38
N GLU A 247 -38.67 -11.54 11.73
CA GLU A 247 -39.41 -12.47 12.57
C GLU A 247 -39.75 -11.85 13.94
N GLU A 248 -38.80 -11.15 14.56
CA GLU A 248 -38.95 -10.61 15.92
C GLU A 248 -39.63 -9.22 15.96
N TYR A 249 -39.32 -8.35 15.00
CA TYR A 249 -39.69 -6.93 15.02
C TYR A 249 -40.58 -6.50 13.85
N GLY A 250 -40.83 -7.36 12.86
CA GLY A 250 -41.55 -7.02 11.62
C GLY A 250 -40.72 -6.19 10.62
N GLU A 251 -39.56 -5.69 11.03
CA GLU A 251 -38.62 -4.92 10.21
C GLU A 251 -37.17 -5.21 10.61
N VAL A 252 -36.20 -4.60 9.94
CA VAL A 252 -34.78 -4.73 10.30
C VAL A 252 -34.34 -3.53 11.13
N PRO A 253 -34.10 -3.67 12.45
CA PRO A 253 -33.64 -2.57 13.29
C PRO A 253 -32.39 -1.88 12.77
N LEU A 254 -32.31 -0.56 12.94
CA LEU A 254 -31.16 0.23 12.46
C LEU A 254 -29.82 -0.32 12.94
N PHE A 255 -29.69 -0.82 14.18
CA PHE A 255 -28.41 -1.35 14.67
C PHE A 255 -27.97 -2.62 13.94
N ILE A 256 -28.92 -3.46 13.48
CA ILE A 256 -28.63 -4.60 12.62
C ILE A 256 -28.23 -4.13 11.23
N GLN A 257 -28.87 -3.08 10.71
CA GLN A 257 -28.46 -2.49 9.44
C GLN A 257 -27.03 -1.94 9.50
N TYR A 258 -26.63 -1.21 10.57
CA TYR A 258 -25.24 -0.77 10.76
C TYR A 258 -24.29 -1.95 10.88
N THR A 259 -24.68 -3.02 11.59
CA THR A 259 -23.87 -4.23 11.77
C THR A 259 -23.58 -4.90 10.42
N ILE A 260 -24.62 -5.14 9.63
CA ILE A 260 -24.50 -5.75 8.30
C ILE A 260 -23.71 -4.83 7.36
N MET A 261 -24.01 -3.53 7.34
CA MET A 261 -23.35 -2.58 6.45
C MET A 261 -21.86 -2.43 6.75
N TYR A 262 -21.47 -2.42 8.02
CA TYR A 262 -20.06 -2.37 8.44
C TYR A 262 -19.25 -3.53 7.85
N ASP A 263 -19.85 -4.70 7.68
CA ASP A 263 -19.19 -5.86 7.08
C ASP A 263 -19.31 -5.93 5.55
N LEU A 264 -20.46 -5.54 5.01
CA LEU A 264 -20.67 -5.42 3.56
C LEU A 264 -19.69 -4.45 2.93
N GLN A 265 -19.30 -3.38 3.63
CA GLN A 265 -18.36 -2.38 3.13
C GLN A 265 -17.04 -3.02 2.66
N TRP A 266 -16.53 -4.00 3.41
CA TRP A 266 -15.29 -4.71 3.09
C TRP A 266 -15.47 -5.61 1.88
N MET A 267 -16.66 -6.21 1.70
CA MET A 267 -16.97 -7.02 0.54
C MET A 267 -17.08 -6.17 -0.73
N PHE A 268 -17.77 -5.01 -0.68
CA PHE A 268 -17.88 -4.09 -1.81
C PHE A 268 -16.54 -3.43 -2.18
N ALA A 269 -15.63 -3.28 -1.22
CA ALA A 269 -14.28 -2.76 -1.46
C ALA A 269 -13.38 -3.73 -2.26
N ILE A 270 -13.73 -5.02 -2.38
CA ILE A 270 -12.93 -5.99 -3.14
C ILE A 270 -13.08 -5.70 -4.63
N SER A 271 -11.98 -5.37 -5.31
CA SER A 271 -12.01 -4.98 -6.71
C SER A 271 -12.31 -6.13 -7.67
N SER A 272 -11.69 -7.30 -7.44
CA SER A 272 -11.76 -8.45 -8.35
C SER A 272 -11.96 -9.73 -7.52
N VAL A 273 -12.96 -10.51 -7.94
CA VAL A 273 -13.32 -11.82 -7.38
C VAL A 273 -13.29 -12.93 -8.44
N ASN A 274 -13.01 -12.60 -9.71
CA ASN A 274 -12.96 -13.55 -10.83
C ASN A 274 -11.81 -14.58 -10.75
N LYS A 275 -10.86 -14.39 -9.83
CA LYS A 275 -9.84 -15.39 -9.50
C LYS A 275 -10.32 -16.42 -8.46
N ILE A 276 -11.45 -16.15 -7.80
CA ILE A 276 -11.98 -16.93 -6.67
C ILE A 276 -13.33 -17.56 -7.05
N LEU A 277 -14.17 -16.80 -7.73
CA LEU A 277 -15.54 -17.15 -8.11
C LEU A 277 -15.66 -17.23 -9.63
N THR A 278 -16.44 -18.19 -10.12
CA THR A 278 -16.85 -18.28 -11.52
C THR A 278 -17.82 -17.14 -11.89
N ILE A 279 -17.98 -16.86 -13.18
CA ILE A 279 -18.89 -15.81 -13.67
C ILE A 279 -20.34 -16.04 -13.18
N VAL A 280 -20.78 -17.30 -13.10
CA VAL A 280 -22.12 -17.67 -12.60
C VAL A 280 -22.25 -17.35 -11.11
N GLU A 281 -21.26 -17.72 -10.31
CA GLU A 281 -21.24 -17.43 -8.86
C GLU A 281 -21.19 -15.94 -8.57
N ILE A 282 -20.42 -15.18 -9.35
CA ILE A 282 -20.38 -13.71 -9.22
C ILE A 282 -21.76 -13.10 -9.47
N LYS A 283 -22.47 -13.58 -10.51
CA LYS A 283 -23.85 -13.12 -10.78
C LYS A 283 -24.79 -13.45 -9.62
N GLN A 284 -24.67 -14.66 -9.06
CA GLN A 284 -25.49 -15.10 -7.92
C GLN A 284 -25.21 -14.28 -6.66
N LEU A 285 -23.94 -14.10 -6.31
CA LEU A 285 -23.53 -13.25 -5.19
C LEU A 285 -24.10 -11.84 -5.33
N ARG A 286 -23.97 -11.22 -6.51
CA ARG A 286 -24.52 -9.88 -6.75
C ARG A 286 -26.04 -9.83 -6.70
N LYS A 287 -26.74 -10.93 -7.01
CA LYS A 287 -28.18 -11.00 -6.81
C LYS A 287 -28.50 -10.98 -5.31
N GLN A 288 -27.86 -11.84 -4.52
CA GLN A 288 -28.05 -11.89 -3.06
C GLN A 288 -27.70 -10.57 -2.38
N LEU A 289 -26.56 -9.96 -2.72
CA LEU A 289 -26.16 -8.67 -2.16
C LEU A 289 -27.13 -7.55 -2.52
N HIS A 290 -27.74 -7.62 -3.71
CA HIS A 290 -28.76 -6.66 -4.11
C HIS A 290 -30.05 -6.81 -3.31
N GLU A 291 -30.43 -8.04 -2.95
CA GLU A 291 -31.57 -8.32 -2.07
C GLU A 291 -31.28 -7.84 -0.63
N ILE A 292 -30.08 -8.13 -0.11
CA ILE A 292 -29.64 -7.71 1.23
C ILE A 292 -29.63 -6.20 1.37
N ILE A 293 -29.07 -5.47 0.40
CA ILE A 293 -28.93 -4.00 0.50
C ILE A 293 -30.29 -3.26 0.45
N GLN A 294 -31.39 -3.93 0.05
CA GLN A 294 -32.72 -3.31 0.13
C GLN A 294 -33.16 -3.05 1.57
N TYR A 295 -32.65 -3.82 2.54
CA TYR A 295 -32.97 -3.69 3.97
C TYR A 295 -32.06 -2.70 4.71
N ILE A 296 -31.17 -2.00 3.99
CA ILE A 296 -30.22 -1.07 4.58
C ILE A 296 -30.60 0.35 4.17
N ASP A 297 -30.91 1.20 5.13
CA ASP A 297 -31.25 2.59 4.92
C ASP A 297 -30.09 3.35 4.29
N ASP A 298 -30.41 4.31 3.43
CA ASP A 298 -29.40 5.11 2.73
C ASP A 298 -28.49 5.85 3.71
N LYS A 299 -29.05 6.32 4.84
CA LYS A 299 -28.29 6.96 5.91
C LYS A 299 -27.19 6.05 6.44
N VAL A 300 -27.46 4.76 6.63
CA VAL A 300 -26.49 3.78 7.12
C VAL A 300 -25.34 3.65 6.12
N ILE A 301 -25.62 3.68 4.81
CA ILE A 301 -24.58 3.65 3.75
C ILE A 301 -23.75 4.94 3.76
N TYR A 302 -24.40 6.10 3.90
CA TYR A 302 -23.72 7.40 3.97
C TYR A 302 -22.75 7.50 5.16
N ASP A 303 -23.14 6.94 6.31
CA ASP A 303 -22.40 7.06 7.57
C ASP A 303 -21.16 6.14 7.67
N GLN A 304 -20.89 5.29 6.67
CA GLN A 304 -19.71 4.42 6.67
C GLN A 304 -18.41 5.23 6.48
N ASN A 305 -17.55 5.28 7.49
CA ASN A 305 -16.34 6.11 7.44
C ASN A 305 -15.17 5.47 6.68
N ASP A 306 -15.17 4.14 6.51
CA ASP A 306 -14.08 3.41 5.83
C ASP A 306 -14.28 3.30 4.30
N LEU A 307 -15.44 3.72 3.79
CA LEU A 307 -15.72 3.75 2.35
C LEU A 307 -15.40 5.10 1.75
N THR A 308 -14.82 5.08 0.54
CA THR A 308 -14.73 6.28 -0.28
C THR A 308 -16.12 6.72 -0.72
N ASP A 309 -16.32 8.04 -0.87
CA ASP A 309 -17.59 8.60 -1.31
C ASP A 309 -18.07 8.03 -2.65
N ILE A 310 -17.16 7.75 -3.59
CA ILE A 310 -17.52 7.11 -4.86
C ILE A 310 -17.98 5.66 -4.70
N LEU A 311 -17.44 4.91 -3.73
CA LEU A 311 -17.87 3.54 -3.46
C LEU A 311 -19.22 3.52 -2.72
N LYS A 312 -19.48 4.48 -1.82
CA LYS A 312 -20.82 4.68 -1.24
C LYS A 312 -21.85 4.96 -2.33
N ALA A 313 -21.53 5.83 -3.28
CA ALA A 313 -22.37 6.12 -4.43
C ALA A 313 -22.64 4.88 -5.28
N ASN A 314 -21.62 4.04 -5.51
CA ASN A 314 -21.79 2.75 -6.19
C ASN A 314 -22.75 1.82 -5.44
N ILE A 315 -22.66 1.73 -4.10
CA ILE A 315 -23.57 0.88 -3.32
C ILE A 315 -25.01 1.40 -3.40
N LEU A 316 -25.22 2.71 -3.33
CA LEU A 316 -26.54 3.34 -3.50
C LEU A 316 -27.10 3.08 -4.91
N PHE A 317 -26.32 3.32 -5.96
CA PHE A 317 -26.78 3.02 -7.33
C PHE A 317 -26.94 1.54 -7.60
N PHE A 318 -26.19 0.69 -6.92
CA PHE A 318 -26.39 -0.75 -6.93
C PHE A 318 -27.73 -1.11 -6.28
N LYS A 319 -28.07 -0.54 -5.11
CA LYS A 319 -29.36 -0.72 -4.42
C LYS A 319 -30.54 -0.33 -5.30
N TYR A 320 -30.46 0.80 -6.00
CA TYR A 320 -31.54 1.32 -6.85
C TYR A 320 -31.44 0.92 -8.32
N LYS A 321 -30.60 -0.06 -8.69
CA LYS A 321 -30.27 -0.37 -10.10
C LYS A 321 -31.48 -0.74 -10.97
N ASN A 322 -32.56 -1.24 -10.37
CA ASN A 322 -33.79 -1.64 -11.07
C ASN A 322 -34.70 -0.44 -11.39
N GLN A 323 -34.44 0.74 -10.82
CA GLN A 323 -35.24 1.96 -10.98
C GLN A 323 -34.61 2.97 -11.94
N LYS A 324 -33.55 2.61 -12.67
CA LYS A 324 -32.73 3.54 -13.49
C LYS A 324 -33.48 4.47 -14.43
N ASN A 325 -34.65 4.08 -14.91
CA ASN A 325 -35.45 4.85 -15.88
C ASN A 325 -36.57 5.68 -15.23
N THR A 326 -36.57 5.80 -13.90
CA THR A 326 -37.62 6.50 -13.14
C THR A 326 -37.19 7.94 -12.81
N PRO A 327 -38.14 8.90 -12.68
CA PRO A 327 -37.85 10.24 -12.17
C PRO A 327 -37.17 10.23 -10.80
N GLU A 328 -37.59 9.32 -9.92
CA GLU A 328 -37.07 9.13 -8.56
C GLU A 328 -35.58 8.78 -8.59
N TYR A 329 -35.12 8.01 -9.58
CA TYR A 329 -33.71 7.69 -9.74
C TYR A 329 -32.87 8.91 -10.14
N LYS A 330 -33.40 9.83 -10.97
CA LYS A 330 -32.71 11.08 -11.30
C LYS A 330 -32.60 12.00 -10.08
N GLU A 331 -33.61 12.04 -9.24
CA GLU A 331 -33.56 12.78 -7.98
C GLU A 331 -32.55 12.18 -7.00
N LEU A 332 -32.48 10.84 -6.94
CA LEU A 332 -31.44 10.12 -6.20
C LEU A 332 -30.04 10.50 -6.70
N GLU A 333 -29.78 10.51 -8.01
CA GLU A 333 -28.49 10.91 -8.58
C GLU A 333 -28.06 12.30 -8.08
N ASN A 334 -28.96 13.29 -8.16
CA ASN A 334 -28.68 14.65 -7.69
C ASN A 334 -28.39 14.69 -6.18
N THR A 335 -29.16 13.94 -5.39
CA THR A 335 -29.00 13.84 -3.93
C THR A 335 -27.67 13.21 -3.56
N VAL A 336 -27.32 12.08 -4.20
CA VAL A 336 -26.07 11.35 -4.03
C VAL A 336 -24.89 12.25 -4.39
N VAL A 337 -24.92 12.90 -5.55
CA VAL A 337 -23.86 13.82 -5.99
C VAL A 337 -23.63 14.94 -4.99
N LYS A 338 -24.71 15.56 -4.50
CA LYS A 338 -24.62 16.67 -3.53
C LYS A 338 -24.13 16.21 -2.16
N LYS A 339 -24.66 15.11 -1.62
CA LYS A 339 -24.35 14.62 -0.27
C LYS A 339 -22.94 14.03 -0.16
N LEU A 340 -22.46 13.38 -1.23
CA LEU A 340 -21.13 12.76 -1.31
C LEU A 340 -20.09 13.62 -2.05
N LYS A 341 -20.42 14.89 -2.36
CA LYS A 341 -19.51 15.85 -3.00
C LYS A 341 -18.86 15.32 -4.29
N LEU A 342 -19.62 14.54 -5.07
CA LEU A 342 -19.14 13.93 -6.32
C LEU A 342 -19.01 14.94 -7.47
N ASN A 343 -19.30 16.21 -7.22
CA ASN A 343 -19.11 17.32 -8.14
C ASN A 343 -17.74 17.98 -7.93
N THR A 344 -16.67 17.20 -7.83
CA THR A 344 -15.31 17.70 -7.58
C THR A 344 -14.38 17.25 -8.70
N VAL A 345 -13.64 18.19 -9.28
CA VAL A 345 -12.52 17.92 -10.18
C VAL A 345 -11.21 17.93 -9.39
N TYR A 346 -10.37 16.92 -9.62
CA TYR A 346 -9.08 16.80 -8.99
C TYR A 346 -8.00 17.24 -9.98
N ILE A 347 -7.22 18.24 -9.62
CA ILE A 347 -6.10 18.71 -10.43
C ILE A 347 -4.82 17.99 -9.99
N ASP A 348 -4.24 17.23 -10.90
CA ASP A 348 -3.02 16.46 -10.69
C ASP A 348 -1.76 17.27 -10.95
N ILE A 349 -1.76 18.01 -12.06
CA ILE A 349 -0.67 18.87 -12.47
C ILE A 349 -1.23 20.27 -12.64
N TYR A 350 -0.59 21.23 -11.99
CA TYR A 350 -0.84 22.65 -12.17
C TYR A 350 0.52 23.36 -12.25
N GLU A 351 0.83 23.91 -13.42
CA GLU A 351 2.13 24.54 -13.64
C GLU A 351 2.05 25.68 -14.63
N ILE A 352 2.80 26.76 -14.39
CA ILE A 352 3.02 27.82 -15.37
C ILE A 352 4.49 27.81 -15.76
N VAL A 353 4.80 27.57 -17.04
CA VAL A 353 6.15 27.58 -17.62
C VAL A 353 6.15 28.47 -18.85
N ASP A 354 7.12 29.38 -18.94
CA ASP A 354 7.28 30.27 -20.10
C ASP A 354 5.96 30.95 -20.52
N ASN A 355 5.27 31.53 -19.54
CA ASN A 355 3.95 32.17 -19.69
C ASN A 355 2.84 31.27 -20.23
N THR A 356 2.97 29.94 -20.17
CA THR A 356 1.89 29.01 -20.52
C THR A 356 1.47 28.24 -19.28
N LEU A 357 0.17 28.24 -18.99
CA LEU A 357 -0.43 27.39 -17.98
C LEU A 357 -0.63 25.98 -18.55
N TYR A 358 -0.22 24.96 -17.81
CA TYR A 358 -0.48 23.55 -18.07
C TYR A 358 -1.28 22.97 -16.92
N VAL A 359 -2.41 22.34 -17.25
CA VAL A 359 -3.26 21.66 -16.28
C VAL A 359 -3.54 20.24 -16.75
N LEU A 360 -3.32 19.27 -15.86
CA LEU A 360 -3.85 17.92 -15.97
C LEU A 360 -4.81 17.70 -14.79
N GLY A 361 -6.02 17.27 -15.09
CA GLY A 361 -7.04 17.00 -14.08
C GLY A 361 -7.84 15.74 -14.36
N ASP A 362 -8.67 15.40 -13.40
CA ASP A 362 -9.52 14.21 -13.42
C ASP A 362 -10.85 14.45 -12.74
N LEU A 363 -11.93 14.02 -13.38
CA LEU A 363 -13.23 13.90 -12.74
C LEU A 363 -13.47 12.45 -12.34
N HIS A 364 -13.47 12.20 -11.03
CA HIS A 364 -13.90 10.93 -10.47
C HIS A 364 -15.42 10.89 -10.45
N THR A 365 -16.04 10.20 -11.41
CA THR A 365 -17.49 10.14 -11.51
C THR A 365 -18.00 8.72 -11.75
N ILE A 366 -19.14 8.43 -11.15
CA ILE A 366 -19.93 7.23 -11.43
C ILE A 366 -21.02 7.53 -12.50
N LEU A 367 -21.33 8.81 -12.70
CA LEU A 367 -22.18 9.29 -13.78
C LEU A 367 -21.36 9.38 -15.07
N LYS A 368 -21.98 9.11 -16.22
CA LYS A 368 -21.36 9.22 -17.56
C LYS A 368 -21.24 10.68 -17.98
N ASN A 369 -20.39 11.43 -17.28
CA ASN A 369 -20.24 12.87 -17.47
C ASN A 369 -18.84 13.22 -17.99
N THR A 370 -18.75 14.35 -18.69
CA THR A 370 -17.49 14.99 -19.10
C THR A 370 -17.22 16.23 -18.25
N VAL A 371 -16.02 16.79 -18.40
CA VAL A 371 -15.66 18.09 -17.84
C VAL A 371 -15.59 19.11 -18.97
N ASP A 372 -16.19 20.27 -18.74
CA ASP A 372 -16.00 21.47 -19.53
C ASP A 372 -15.17 22.48 -18.72
N VAL A 373 -14.19 23.12 -19.35
CA VAL A 373 -13.37 24.16 -18.72
C VAL A 373 -13.66 25.50 -19.38
N TYR A 374 -13.87 26.52 -18.55
CA TYR A 374 -14.09 27.90 -18.97
C TYR A 374 -12.98 28.79 -18.46
N VAL A 375 -12.47 29.66 -19.32
CA VAL A 375 -11.41 30.63 -19.04
C VAL A 375 -11.98 32.01 -19.36
N ASN A 376 -12.16 32.87 -18.36
CA ASN A 376 -12.86 34.15 -18.52
C ASN A 376 -14.22 34.00 -19.23
N ASP A 377 -14.97 32.95 -18.82
CA ASP A 377 -16.27 32.55 -19.36
C ASP A 377 -16.30 32.04 -20.82
N GLU A 378 -15.13 31.89 -21.45
CA GLU A 378 -15.00 31.21 -22.75
C GLU A 378 -14.64 29.73 -22.56
N LYS A 379 -15.39 28.83 -23.20
CA LYS A 379 -15.12 27.39 -23.15
C LYS A 379 -13.88 27.07 -23.98
N ILE A 380 -12.96 26.29 -23.42
CA ILE A 380 -11.75 25.82 -24.11
C ILE A 380 -11.86 24.35 -24.53
N GLU A 381 -11.07 23.97 -25.52
CA GLU A 381 -10.91 22.57 -25.93
C GLU A 381 -10.01 21.80 -24.96
N LEU A 382 -10.38 20.54 -24.70
CA LEU A 382 -9.66 19.65 -23.79
C LEU A 382 -9.14 18.45 -24.55
N ASN A 383 -7.93 18.02 -24.20
CA ASN A 383 -7.38 16.75 -24.64
C ASN A 383 -7.75 15.66 -23.62
N GLU A 384 -8.59 14.71 -24.01
CA GLU A 384 -8.93 13.56 -23.18
C GLU A 384 -7.74 12.60 -23.08
N LEU A 385 -7.41 12.19 -21.86
CA LEU A 385 -6.36 11.21 -21.57
C LEU A 385 -6.98 9.93 -21.00
N LYS A 386 -6.42 8.78 -21.39
CA LYS A 386 -6.84 7.49 -20.83
C LYS A 386 -5.83 6.99 -19.81
N PHE A 387 -6.28 6.84 -18.57
CA PHE A 387 -5.55 6.16 -17.50
C PHE A 387 -6.36 4.96 -16.99
N PRO A 388 -6.29 3.79 -17.67
CA PRO A 388 -7.03 2.60 -17.25
C PRO A 388 -6.76 2.19 -15.79
N GLN A 389 -5.60 2.58 -15.25
CA GLN A 389 -5.20 2.28 -13.88
C GLN A 389 -6.00 3.06 -12.82
N ARG A 390 -6.73 4.12 -13.22
CA ARG A 390 -7.64 4.84 -12.35
C ARG A 390 -9.01 4.16 -12.22
N ASP A 391 -9.35 3.28 -13.17
CA ASP A 391 -10.65 2.62 -13.20
C ASP A 391 -10.93 1.89 -11.88
N LYS A 392 -12.16 2.04 -11.38
CA LYS A 392 -12.57 1.47 -10.11
C LYS A 392 -13.50 0.28 -10.33
N TYR A 393 -13.17 -0.80 -9.63
CA TYR A 393 -13.91 -2.05 -9.69
C TYR A 393 -14.41 -2.43 -8.31
N SER A 394 -15.58 -3.07 -8.27
CA SER A 394 -16.17 -3.69 -7.09
C SER A 394 -16.75 -5.02 -7.54
N LEU A 395 -16.33 -6.11 -6.89
CA LEU A 395 -16.76 -7.48 -7.19
C LEU A 395 -16.60 -7.84 -8.68
N SER A 396 -15.47 -7.47 -9.29
CA SER A 396 -15.15 -7.63 -10.73
C SER A 396 -15.96 -6.77 -11.71
N TYR A 397 -16.78 -5.83 -11.24
CA TYR A 397 -17.51 -4.89 -12.11
C TYR A 397 -16.93 -3.50 -12.02
N LYS A 398 -16.66 -2.90 -13.18
CA LYS A 398 -16.29 -1.49 -13.28
C LYS A 398 -17.51 -0.65 -12.89
N TYR A 399 -17.38 0.17 -11.85
CA TYR A 399 -18.49 1.00 -11.36
C TYR A 399 -18.27 2.50 -11.56
N ALA A 400 -17.03 2.95 -11.73
CA ALA A 400 -16.73 4.34 -12.01
C ALA A 400 -15.73 4.42 -13.17
N THR A 401 -15.92 5.45 -13.99
CA THR A 401 -15.00 5.86 -15.05
C THR A 401 -14.38 7.18 -14.66
N ASN A 402 -13.10 7.35 -14.94
CA ASN A 402 -12.44 8.62 -14.72
C ASN A 402 -12.37 9.35 -16.05
N TYR A 403 -12.75 10.62 -16.03
CA TYR A 403 -12.58 11.52 -17.16
C TYR A 403 -11.34 12.37 -16.89
N SER A 404 -10.20 11.88 -17.37
CA SER A 404 -8.92 12.59 -17.26
C SER A 404 -8.73 13.48 -18.47
N PHE A 405 -8.30 14.71 -18.23
CA PHE A 405 -8.15 15.71 -19.28
C PHE A 405 -6.88 16.53 -19.05
N GLU A 406 -6.37 17.11 -20.13
CA GLU A 406 -5.34 18.13 -20.07
C GLU A 406 -5.64 19.30 -21.02
N PHE A 407 -5.15 20.47 -20.65
CA PHE A 407 -5.20 21.66 -21.49
C PHE A 407 -4.01 22.58 -21.19
N GLU A 408 -3.72 23.45 -22.14
CA GLU A 408 -2.72 24.50 -22.02
C GLU A 408 -3.26 25.85 -22.46
N ILE A 409 -2.85 26.93 -21.79
CA ILE A 409 -3.33 28.29 -22.08
C ILE A 409 -2.14 29.25 -22.07
N PRO A 410 -1.91 30.02 -23.15
CA PRO A 410 -0.96 31.11 -23.13
C PRO A 410 -1.48 32.24 -22.24
N LEU A 411 -0.64 32.69 -21.32
CA LEU A 411 -0.90 33.77 -20.38
C LEU A 411 -0.20 35.05 -20.82
N ASP A 412 -0.91 36.15 -20.69
CA ASP A 412 -0.40 37.51 -20.80
C ASP A 412 -0.23 38.06 -19.37
N ILE A 413 0.94 38.59 -19.06
CA ILE A 413 1.27 39.08 -17.72
C ILE A 413 0.41 40.29 -17.30
N GLU A 414 -0.13 41.02 -18.26
CA GLU A 414 -0.99 42.18 -18.00
C GLU A 414 -2.47 41.82 -17.88
N LYS A 415 -2.85 40.55 -18.12
CA LYS A 415 -4.23 40.07 -18.01
C LYS A 415 -4.47 39.26 -16.73
N GLU A 416 -5.71 39.25 -16.28
CA GLU A 416 -6.20 38.34 -15.26
C GLU A 416 -7.00 37.20 -15.92
N TYR A 417 -6.93 36.01 -15.30
CA TYR A 417 -7.60 34.81 -15.78
C TYR A 417 -8.43 34.20 -14.66
N GLU A 418 -9.65 33.79 -14.97
CA GLU A 418 -10.52 33.02 -14.11
C GLU A 418 -10.85 31.68 -14.77
N ILE A 419 -10.51 30.58 -14.11
CA ILE A 419 -10.73 29.21 -14.60
C ILE A 419 -11.84 28.55 -13.79
N LYS A 420 -12.88 28.09 -14.48
CA LYS A 420 -14.04 27.36 -13.91
C LYS A 420 -14.15 25.98 -14.56
N PHE A 421 -14.59 25.01 -13.77
CA PHE A 421 -14.83 23.64 -14.23
C PHE A 421 -16.32 23.34 -14.09
N LYS A 422 -16.93 22.78 -15.14
CA LYS A 422 -18.34 22.40 -15.15
C LYS A 422 -18.53 20.97 -15.63
N SER A 423 -19.61 20.34 -15.20
CA SER A 423 -20.08 19.06 -15.71
C SER A 423 -21.59 19.09 -15.81
N ASN A 424 -22.16 18.83 -16.99
CA ASN A 424 -23.60 18.99 -17.25
C ASN A 424 -24.16 20.35 -16.76
N ASN A 425 -23.45 21.44 -17.05
CA ASN A 425 -23.76 22.81 -16.61
C ASN A 425 -23.69 23.08 -15.09
N LEU A 426 -23.28 22.10 -14.27
CA LEU A 426 -23.05 22.29 -12.83
C LEU A 426 -21.60 22.67 -12.54
N ASP A 427 -21.40 23.71 -11.75
CA ASP A 427 -20.06 24.11 -11.29
C ASP A 427 -19.46 23.05 -10.36
N LEU A 428 -18.26 22.60 -10.73
CA LEU A 428 -17.47 21.65 -9.97
C LEU A 428 -16.62 22.36 -8.91
N TYR A 429 -16.47 21.74 -7.74
CA TYR A 429 -15.42 22.09 -6.80
C TYR A 429 -14.06 21.68 -7.35
N VAL A 430 -13.01 22.38 -6.91
CA VAL A 430 -11.63 22.08 -7.28
C VAL A 430 -10.89 21.58 -6.06
N ASP A 431 -10.34 20.37 -6.17
CA ASP A 431 -9.36 19.84 -5.22
C ASP A 431 -8.10 19.42 -5.99
N PHE A 432 -7.05 19.03 -5.26
CA PHE A 432 -5.75 18.74 -5.83
C PHE A 432 -5.27 17.37 -5.38
N SER A 433 -4.87 16.54 -6.33
CA SER A 433 -4.23 15.27 -6.00
C SER A 433 -2.80 15.52 -5.51
N ARG A 434 -2.16 14.50 -4.93
CA ARG A 434 -0.78 14.62 -4.45
C ARG A 434 0.12 13.79 -5.37
N PRO A 435 1.21 14.36 -5.91
CA PRO A 435 1.87 15.61 -5.52
C PRO A 435 1.60 16.80 -6.47
N CYS A 436 0.40 17.39 -6.46
CA CYS A 436 0.17 18.65 -7.18
C CYS A 436 0.89 19.82 -6.48
N ASN A 437 1.47 20.75 -7.24
CA ASN A 437 2.10 21.96 -6.70
C ASN A 437 1.09 23.09 -6.42
N PHE A 438 -0.14 22.72 -6.06
CA PHE A 438 -1.21 23.59 -5.61
C PHE A 438 -2.05 22.76 -4.63
N SER A 439 -2.50 23.33 -3.52
CA SER A 439 -3.37 22.64 -2.56
C SER A 439 -4.47 23.55 -2.03
N THR A 440 -5.57 22.92 -1.60
CA THR A 440 -6.66 23.56 -0.86
C THR A 440 -6.22 24.07 0.52
N VAL A 441 -5.13 23.52 1.09
CA VAL A 441 -4.58 23.93 2.39
C VAL A 441 -3.94 25.30 2.34
N VAL A 442 -3.10 25.57 1.32
CA VAL A 442 -2.49 26.90 1.14
C VAL A 442 -3.39 27.84 0.35
N GLY A 443 -4.19 27.30 -0.58
CA GLY A 443 -5.13 28.06 -1.41
C GLY A 443 -4.47 28.97 -2.45
N TYR A 444 -3.18 28.82 -2.71
CA TYR A 444 -2.49 29.56 -3.77
C TYR A 444 -1.25 28.81 -4.30
N ALA A 445 -0.81 29.15 -5.50
CA ALA A 445 0.47 28.77 -6.08
C ALA A 445 1.14 30.01 -6.70
N LYS A 446 2.48 30.03 -6.76
CA LYS A 446 3.21 31.17 -7.33
C LYS A 446 4.29 30.74 -8.31
N THR A 447 4.54 31.59 -9.29
CA THR A 447 5.76 31.59 -10.11
C THR A 447 6.53 32.90 -9.91
N LYS A 448 7.52 33.17 -10.75
CA LYS A 448 8.19 34.46 -10.80
C LYS A 448 7.22 35.60 -11.12
N ASP A 449 6.33 35.40 -12.07
CA ASP A 449 5.51 36.45 -12.68
C ASP A 449 4.02 36.35 -12.32
N TYR A 450 3.53 35.16 -11.96
CA TYR A 450 2.10 34.92 -11.70
C TYR A 450 1.83 34.46 -10.27
N LEU A 451 0.64 34.81 -9.77
CA LEU A 451 0.06 34.35 -8.52
C LEU A 451 -1.31 33.75 -8.81
N SER A 452 -1.43 32.45 -8.60
CA SER A 452 -2.69 31.71 -8.74
C SER A 452 -3.34 31.54 -7.37
N SER A 453 -4.65 31.74 -7.25
CA SER A 453 -5.38 31.49 -6.01
C SER A 453 -6.71 30.79 -6.23
N LEU A 454 -7.04 29.88 -5.32
CA LEU A 454 -8.33 29.20 -5.28
C LEU A 454 -9.34 30.10 -4.57
N GLU A 455 -10.40 30.51 -5.27
CA GLU A 455 -11.46 31.37 -4.76
C GLU A 455 -12.82 30.67 -4.99
N GLY A 456 -13.34 30.01 -3.96
CA GLY A 456 -14.56 29.21 -4.09
C GLY A 456 -14.34 28.01 -5.00
N LYS A 457 -14.99 28.02 -6.18
CA LYS A 457 -14.90 26.97 -7.21
C LYS A 457 -14.01 27.35 -8.40
N CYS A 458 -13.40 28.53 -8.40
CA CYS A 458 -12.54 28.99 -9.49
C CYS A 458 -11.07 29.13 -9.09
N ILE A 459 -10.19 28.98 -10.06
CA ILE A 459 -8.78 29.35 -9.94
C ILE A 459 -8.59 30.69 -10.63
N LYS A 460 -8.15 31.71 -9.90
CA LYS A 460 -7.78 33.00 -10.45
C LYS A 460 -6.28 33.14 -10.61
N ILE A 461 -5.82 33.67 -11.73
CA ILE A 461 -4.42 33.93 -12.03
C ILE A 461 -4.26 35.42 -12.32
N LYS A 462 -3.27 36.03 -11.70
CA LYS A 462 -2.92 37.44 -11.92
C LYS A 462 -1.43 37.67 -11.79
N ARG A 463 -0.98 38.86 -12.20
CA ARG A 463 0.41 39.29 -11.97
C ARG A 463 0.78 39.21 -10.49
N LYS A 464 1.90 38.58 -10.19
CA LYS A 464 2.42 38.47 -8.82
C LYS A 464 3.06 39.79 -8.39
N THR A 465 2.54 40.35 -7.31
CA THR A 465 3.22 41.39 -6.53
C THR A 465 3.80 40.81 -5.25
N THR A 466 4.95 41.34 -4.80
CA THR A 466 5.58 40.91 -3.52
C THR A 466 4.61 41.09 -2.35
N VAL A 467 3.90 42.22 -2.29
CA VAL A 467 2.90 42.50 -1.25
C VAL A 467 1.74 41.50 -1.32
N GLY A 468 1.22 41.20 -2.53
CA GLY A 468 0.12 40.25 -2.70
C GLY A 468 0.50 38.84 -2.26
N TRP A 469 1.70 38.37 -2.60
CA TRP A 469 2.21 37.08 -2.15
C TRP A 469 2.40 37.04 -0.63
N ILE A 470 3.03 38.06 -0.05
CA ILE A 470 3.24 38.13 1.41
C ILE A 470 1.90 38.10 2.17
N LYS A 471 0.86 38.79 1.67
CA LYS A 471 -0.49 38.70 2.24
C LYS A 471 -1.04 37.28 2.23
N LYS A 472 -0.85 36.52 1.14
CA LYS A 472 -1.26 35.11 1.08
C LYS A 472 -0.45 34.25 2.06
N GLU A 473 0.86 34.47 2.19
CA GLU A 473 1.70 33.79 3.19
C GLU A 473 1.22 34.01 4.63
N PHE A 474 0.95 35.26 5.02
CA PHE A 474 0.42 35.56 6.35
C PHE A 474 -0.92 34.88 6.60
N LYS A 475 -1.83 34.90 5.61
CA LYS A 475 -3.11 34.19 5.71
C LYS A 475 -2.92 32.68 5.88
N THR A 476 -2.02 32.07 5.12
CA THR A 476 -1.68 30.66 5.23
C THR A 476 -1.10 30.31 6.60
N ILE A 477 -0.09 31.05 7.07
CA ILE A 477 0.56 30.81 8.37
C ILE A 477 -0.43 31.00 9.52
N SER A 478 -1.23 32.06 9.50
CA SER A 478 -2.29 32.30 10.49
C SER A 478 -3.32 31.15 10.50
N GLY A 479 -3.75 30.70 9.33
CA GLY A 479 -4.64 29.55 9.18
C GLY A 479 -4.05 28.26 9.76
N MET A 480 -2.76 28.00 9.52
CA MET A 480 -2.05 26.85 10.07
C MET A 480 -1.96 26.90 11.60
N LEU A 481 -1.64 28.07 12.17
CA LEU A 481 -1.57 28.27 13.63
C LEU A 481 -2.93 28.11 14.31
N ARG A 482 -4.02 28.52 13.66
CA ARG A 482 -5.38 28.39 14.18
C ARG A 482 -5.90 26.95 14.10
N LYS A 483 -5.72 26.28 12.96
CA LYS A 483 -6.26 24.92 12.74
C LYS A 483 -5.44 23.83 13.43
N GLN A 484 -4.13 24.04 13.59
CA GLN A 484 -3.19 23.11 14.22
C GLN A 484 -3.23 21.67 13.66
N GLU A 485 -3.57 21.54 12.38
CA GLU A 485 -3.61 20.26 11.67
C GLU A 485 -2.23 19.57 11.66
N LYS A 486 -2.22 18.24 11.55
CA LYS A 486 -1.00 17.42 11.60
C LYS A 486 0.08 17.97 10.67
N GLY A 487 1.24 18.31 11.24
CA GLY A 487 2.40 18.81 10.49
C GLY A 487 2.74 20.28 10.68
N TYR A 488 1.79 21.09 11.19
CA TYR A 488 1.94 22.53 11.34
C TYR A 488 3.20 22.96 12.12
N LYS A 489 3.57 22.21 13.19
CA LYS A 489 4.74 22.49 14.05
C LYS A 489 6.06 22.57 13.27
N THR A 490 6.16 21.83 12.17
CA THR A 490 7.34 21.86 11.29
C THR A 490 7.09 22.66 10.01
N GLY A 491 5.83 22.77 9.58
CA GLY A 491 5.42 23.56 8.42
C GLY A 491 5.62 25.06 8.60
N VAL A 492 5.13 25.62 9.72
CA VAL A 492 5.20 27.06 9.99
C VAL A 492 6.64 27.58 10.03
N PRO A 493 7.58 26.99 10.81
CA PRO A 493 8.95 27.51 10.87
C PRO A 493 9.66 27.48 9.50
N LEU A 494 9.48 26.40 8.73
CA LEU A 494 10.10 26.28 7.39
C LEU A 494 9.55 27.32 6.40
N ARG A 495 8.25 27.66 6.45
CA ARG A 495 7.68 28.73 5.62
C ARG A 495 8.21 30.10 6.03
N VAL A 496 8.31 30.38 7.33
CA VAL A 496 8.91 31.64 7.83
C VAL A 496 10.36 31.77 7.36
N MET A 497 11.16 30.70 7.51
CA MET A 497 12.53 30.67 6.99
C MET A 497 12.58 30.87 5.47
N TYR A 498 11.65 30.26 4.72
CA TYR A 498 11.56 30.44 3.27
C TYR A 498 11.32 31.91 2.91
N ILE A 499 10.37 32.58 3.57
CA ILE A 499 10.05 33.99 3.32
C ILE A 499 11.27 34.88 3.60
N ILE A 500 11.93 34.69 4.74
CA ILE A 500 13.13 35.46 5.12
C ILE A 500 14.26 35.26 4.11
N ALA A 501 14.49 34.01 3.67
CA ALA A 501 15.58 33.70 2.75
C ALA A 501 15.25 33.96 1.27
N TYR A 502 13.98 34.16 0.93
CA TYR A 502 13.50 34.29 -0.44
C TYR A 502 14.25 35.36 -1.25
N PRO A 503 14.49 36.59 -0.75
CA PRO A 503 15.21 37.61 -1.52
C PRO A 503 16.63 37.18 -1.91
N PHE A 504 17.29 36.38 -1.06
CA PHE A 504 18.68 35.97 -1.23
C PHE A 504 18.85 34.70 -2.07
N LEU A 505 17.88 33.78 -1.99
CA LEU A 505 17.96 32.45 -2.61
C LEU A 505 17.11 32.29 -3.87
N ARG A 506 16.12 33.14 -4.15
CA ARG A 506 15.20 32.99 -5.29
C ARG A 506 15.88 32.82 -6.65
N ASN A 507 17.01 33.51 -6.86
CA ASN A 507 17.77 33.51 -8.11
C ASN A 507 18.95 32.52 -8.10
N LYS A 508 19.20 31.82 -6.99
CA LYS A 508 20.27 30.82 -6.92
C LYS A 508 19.83 29.56 -7.65
N ARG A 509 20.74 29.00 -8.44
CA ARG A 509 20.52 27.73 -9.15
C ARG A 509 20.98 26.60 -8.26
N ILE A 510 20.05 25.71 -7.92
CA ILE A 510 20.29 24.61 -6.98
C ILE A 510 19.78 23.32 -7.64
N TRP A 511 20.67 22.34 -7.79
CA TRP A 511 20.35 21.01 -8.30
C TRP A 511 20.56 19.98 -7.19
N LEU A 512 19.55 19.13 -7.01
CA LEU A 512 19.58 18.02 -6.07
C LEU A 512 19.73 16.72 -6.85
N PHE A 513 20.72 15.91 -6.48
CA PHE A 513 21.02 14.60 -7.07
C PHE A 513 20.70 13.51 -6.05
N MET A 514 20.04 12.44 -6.51
CA MET A 514 19.50 11.41 -5.62
C MET A 514 19.54 10.03 -6.27
N ASP A 515 19.89 9.03 -5.47
CA ASP A 515 19.57 7.62 -5.73
C ASP A 515 18.61 7.15 -4.62
N LEU A 516 18.78 5.94 -4.12
CA LEU A 516 18.14 5.55 -2.87
C LEU A 516 18.75 6.34 -1.70
N PRO A 517 17.95 6.80 -0.72
CA PRO A 517 18.50 7.52 0.42
C PRO A 517 19.55 6.75 1.23
N ALA A 518 19.56 5.42 1.14
CA ALA A 518 20.51 4.57 1.86
C ALA A 518 21.82 4.30 1.10
N MET A 519 21.84 4.47 -0.24
CA MET A 519 22.96 4.03 -1.08
C MET A 519 23.15 4.97 -2.28
N ALA A 520 24.40 5.29 -2.59
CA ALA A 520 24.78 6.05 -3.79
C ALA A 520 25.55 5.12 -4.73
N ASP A 521 24.83 4.39 -5.57
CA ASP A 521 25.39 3.36 -6.46
C ASP A 521 24.67 3.27 -7.81
N ASP A 522 24.01 4.34 -8.25
CA ASP A 522 23.24 4.34 -9.50
C ASP A 522 23.53 5.60 -10.36
N ASN A 523 22.70 5.84 -11.37
CA ASN A 523 22.82 6.93 -12.33
C ASN A 523 22.98 8.31 -11.68
N GLY A 524 22.32 8.54 -10.53
CA GLY A 524 22.38 9.80 -9.78
C GLY A 524 23.77 10.11 -9.27
N ARG A 525 24.50 9.12 -8.75
CA ARG A 525 25.91 9.27 -8.33
C ARG A 525 26.81 9.65 -9.49
N GLU A 526 26.67 8.97 -10.61
CA GLU A 526 27.61 9.11 -11.74
C GLU A 526 27.41 10.46 -12.43
N ILE A 527 26.16 10.89 -12.62
CA ILE A 527 25.89 12.23 -13.16
C ILE A 527 26.25 13.34 -12.15
N PHE A 528 26.09 13.12 -10.84
CA PHE A 528 26.56 14.09 -9.83
C PHE A 528 28.07 14.28 -9.91
N SER A 529 28.82 13.20 -10.07
CA SER A 529 30.28 13.22 -10.22
C SER A 529 30.69 13.97 -11.49
N TYR A 530 30.06 13.66 -12.62
CA TYR A 530 30.28 14.36 -13.89
C TYR A 530 29.92 15.85 -13.82
N ALA A 531 28.95 16.24 -12.99
CA ALA A 531 28.48 17.61 -12.92
C ALA A 531 29.35 18.53 -12.04
N GLN A 532 30.27 18.01 -11.21
CA GLN A 532 30.97 18.84 -10.20
C GLN A 532 31.81 19.96 -10.83
N ASP A 533 32.52 19.65 -11.91
CA ASP A 533 33.40 20.58 -12.64
C ASP A 533 32.65 21.45 -13.66
N LYS A 534 31.33 21.27 -13.82
CA LYS A 534 30.51 21.97 -14.81
C LYS A 534 29.71 23.11 -14.19
N ASP A 535 29.68 24.28 -14.83
CA ASP A 535 28.91 25.48 -14.44
C ASP A 535 28.97 25.80 -12.92
N PRO A 536 29.94 26.62 -12.47
CA PRO A 536 30.13 26.97 -11.07
C PRO A 536 28.96 27.78 -10.48
N ASN A 537 28.07 28.35 -11.31
CA ASN A 537 26.91 29.11 -10.84
C ASN A 537 25.78 28.20 -10.32
N ILE A 538 25.86 26.89 -10.58
CA ILE A 538 24.91 25.90 -10.08
C ILE A 538 25.47 25.27 -8.81
N LYS A 539 24.77 25.46 -7.69
CA LYS A 539 25.03 24.72 -6.46
C LYS A 539 24.48 23.31 -6.58
N LYS A 540 25.35 22.32 -6.42
CA LYS A 540 25.04 20.90 -6.62
C LYS A 540 25.13 20.20 -5.27
N TYR A 541 24.10 19.43 -4.93
CA TYR A 541 24.06 18.62 -3.72
C TYR A 541 23.62 17.20 -4.02
N PHE A 542 24.31 16.23 -3.45
CA PHE A 542 23.82 14.86 -3.40
C PHE A 542 23.03 14.64 -2.10
N VAL A 543 21.88 13.98 -2.15
CA VAL A 543 21.04 13.75 -0.97
C VAL A 543 21.18 12.30 -0.51
N LEU A 544 21.58 12.10 0.75
CA LEU A 544 21.85 10.78 1.31
C LEU A 544 21.52 10.74 2.80
N ARG A 545 21.12 9.60 3.36
CA ARG A 545 20.94 9.45 4.81
C ARG A 545 22.27 9.58 5.55
N LYS A 546 22.21 10.01 6.81
CA LYS A 546 23.38 10.21 7.67
C LYS A 546 24.11 8.90 7.99
N ASP A 547 23.40 7.78 7.99
CA ASP A 547 23.89 6.43 8.29
C ASP A 547 24.26 5.61 7.05
N SER A 548 24.29 6.23 5.86
CA SER A 548 24.73 5.54 4.64
C SER A 548 26.24 5.31 4.65
N LYS A 549 26.66 4.11 4.25
CA LYS A 549 28.07 3.75 4.07
C LYS A 549 28.78 4.57 2.98
N ASP A 550 28.02 5.12 2.03
CA ASP A 550 28.56 5.95 0.93
C ASP A 550 28.77 7.41 1.33
N LEU A 551 28.41 7.82 2.55
CA LEU A 551 28.40 9.22 2.94
C LEU A 551 29.77 9.89 2.79
N ASP A 552 30.84 9.25 3.25
CA ASP A 552 32.18 9.85 3.22
C ASP A 552 32.77 9.85 1.80
N ASP A 553 32.48 8.83 1.00
CA ASP A 553 32.84 8.83 -0.42
C ASP A 553 32.14 9.93 -1.20
N MET A 554 30.84 10.15 -0.94
CA MET A 554 30.09 11.21 -1.60
C MET A 554 30.54 12.61 -1.18
N LYS A 555 30.99 12.80 0.08
CA LYS A 555 31.60 14.07 0.52
C LYS A 555 32.92 14.38 -0.19
N LYS A 556 33.70 13.35 -0.57
CA LYS A 556 34.93 13.54 -1.37
C LYS A 556 34.60 14.02 -2.79
N ILE A 557 33.45 13.64 -3.33
CA ILE A 557 32.99 14.06 -4.66
C ILE A 557 32.44 15.49 -4.61
N GLY A 558 31.58 15.81 -3.65
CA GLY A 558 30.98 17.14 -3.56
C GLY A 558 30.08 17.34 -2.34
N ASN A 559 29.22 18.37 -2.39
CA ASN A 559 28.36 18.70 -1.26
C ASN A 559 27.28 17.63 -1.03
N VAL A 560 27.12 17.18 0.22
CA VAL A 560 26.08 16.23 0.60
C VAL A 560 25.05 16.88 1.54
N LEU A 561 23.77 16.57 1.33
CA LEU A 561 22.66 16.93 2.20
C LEU A 561 22.07 15.68 2.86
N HIS A 562 21.86 15.74 4.17
CA HIS A 562 21.23 14.64 4.88
C HIS A 562 19.75 14.52 4.53
N PHE A 563 19.34 13.36 4.05
CA PHE A 563 17.96 13.05 3.67
C PHE A 563 16.99 13.40 4.81
N LYS A 564 15.86 14.02 4.44
CA LYS A 564 14.82 14.57 5.33
C LYS A 564 15.26 15.51 6.48
N SER A 565 16.53 15.93 6.55
CA SER A 565 16.98 16.95 7.51
C SER A 565 16.31 18.31 7.27
N ILE A 566 16.31 19.18 8.28
CA ILE A 566 15.79 20.56 8.16
C ILE A 566 16.48 21.29 7.01
N LYS A 567 17.81 21.14 6.88
CA LYS A 567 18.60 21.72 5.79
C LYS A 567 18.16 21.20 4.42
N HIS A 568 17.96 19.88 4.27
CA HIS A 568 17.48 19.32 3.00
C HIS A 568 16.08 19.83 2.65
N ARG A 569 15.13 19.80 3.61
CA ARG A 569 13.77 20.34 3.42
C ARG A 569 13.80 21.79 2.96
N PHE A 570 14.62 22.61 3.61
CA PHE A 570 14.73 24.02 3.27
C PHE A 570 15.34 24.26 1.88
N ILE A 571 16.45 23.58 1.55
CA ILE A 571 17.09 23.70 0.23
C ILE A 571 16.18 23.20 -0.89
N ALA A 572 15.40 22.15 -0.66
CA ALA A 572 14.44 21.61 -1.63
C ALA A 572 13.37 22.63 -2.06
N LEU A 573 12.99 23.59 -1.19
CA LEU A 573 12.06 24.67 -1.56
C LEU A 573 12.63 25.64 -2.62
N PHE A 574 13.95 25.68 -2.78
CA PHE A 574 14.64 26.53 -3.74
C PHE A 574 15.27 25.75 -4.91
N ALA A 575 15.19 24.41 -4.88
CA ALA A 575 15.75 23.56 -5.92
C ALA A 575 15.06 23.81 -7.27
N GLU A 576 15.87 24.01 -8.31
CA GLU A 576 15.42 24.14 -9.70
C GLU A 576 15.22 22.76 -10.34
N LYS A 577 16.10 21.80 -9.99
CA LYS A 577 16.09 20.44 -10.54
C LYS A 577 16.23 19.42 -9.41
N ILE A 578 15.45 18.35 -9.50
CA ILE A 578 15.65 17.12 -8.75
C ILE A 578 15.99 16.03 -9.77
N ILE A 579 17.21 15.53 -9.72
CA ILE A 579 17.81 14.59 -10.67
C ILE A 579 17.94 13.26 -9.93
N THR A 580 17.15 12.27 -10.30
CA THR A 580 16.96 11.08 -9.47
C THR A 580 16.86 9.78 -10.27
N SER A 581 17.47 8.72 -9.74
CA SER A 581 17.30 7.35 -10.25
C SER A 581 15.98 6.71 -9.81
N HIS A 582 15.29 7.31 -8.84
CA HIS A 582 13.97 6.85 -8.34
C HIS A 582 12.94 7.99 -8.34
N PRO A 583 11.79 7.85 -9.02
CA PRO A 583 10.84 8.94 -9.18
C PRO A 583 9.79 8.95 -8.05
N ASP A 584 9.97 8.14 -7.01
CA ASP A 584 8.98 7.98 -5.94
C ASP A 584 8.85 9.24 -5.09
N ASN A 585 7.61 9.64 -4.84
CA ASN A 585 7.29 10.89 -4.14
C ASN A 585 7.87 10.94 -2.71
N ASN A 586 8.04 9.79 -2.06
CA ASN A 586 8.65 9.68 -0.72
C ASN A 586 10.18 9.85 -0.73
N ILE A 587 10.82 9.70 -1.90
CA ILE A 587 12.25 9.94 -2.14
C ILE A 587 12.44 11.39 -2.57
N ILE A 588 11.72 11.85 -3.60
CA ILE A 588 11.86 13.19 -4.17
C ILE A 588 11.47 14.28 -3.16
N TYR A 589 10.33 14.13 -2.49
CA TYR A 589 9.80 15.18 -1.62
C TYR A 589 10.15 14.93 -0.15
N PRO A 590 10.98 15.77 0.49
CA PRO A 590 11.34 15.60 1.89
C PRO A 590 10.23 16.04 2.87
N PHE A 591 9.03 16.33 2.36
CA PHE A 591 7.90 16.91 3.10
C PHE A 591 6.77 15.90 3.37
N TRP A 592 7.01 14.59 3.30
CA TRP A 592 5.95 13.60 3.49
C TRP A 592 5.17 13.83 4.80
N GLY A 593 3.84 13.93 4.69
CA GLY A 593 2.94 14.33 5.80
C GLY A 593 2.66 15.84 5.91
N ASN A 594 3.54 16.70 5.40
CA ASN A 594 3.42 18.16 5.41
C ASN A 594 3.34 18.78 4.00
N TYR A 595 3.43 17.96 2.95
CA TYR A 595 3.49 18.41 1.56
C TYR A 595 2.43 19.46 1.20
N PRO A 596 1.15 19.35 1.63
CA PRO A 596 0.14 20.38 1.33
C PRO A 596 0.51 21.77 1.83
N TYR A 597 1.30 21.89 2.89
CA TYR A 597 1.80 23.17 3.41
C TYR A 597 2.95 23.76 2.61
N PHE A 598 3.51 23.05 1.64
CA PHE A 598 4.60 23.54 0.79
C PHE A 598 4.24 23.53 -0.70
N ALA A 599 3.12 22.90 -1.06
CA ALA A 599 2.49 23.07 -2.36
C ALA A 599 2.35 24.57 -2.68
N GLY A 600 2.62 24.94 -3.92
CA GLY A 600 2.64 26.32 -4.39
C GLY A 600 3.98 27.03 -4.23
N LEU A 601 4.93 26.48 -3.46
CA LEU A 601 6.30 27.01 -3.33
C LEU A 601 7.34 26.21 -4.11
N LEU A 602 7.07 24.95 -4.43
CA LEU A 602 8.02 24.08 -5.11
C LEU A 602 8.18 24.55 -6.55
N LYS A 603 9.42 24.59 -7.04
CA LYS A 603 9.72 24.97 -8.44
C LYS A 603 10.62 23.95 -9.14
N SER A 604 10.80 22.78 -8.55
CA SER A 604 11.69 21.76 -9.09
C SER A 604 11.09 21.10 -10.33
N GLN A 605 11.90 20.96 -11.37
CA GLN A 605 11.68 19.95 -12.43
C GLN A 605 12.28 18.63 -11.99
N THR A 606 11.53 17.54 -12.15
CA THR A 606 12.00 16.19 -11.85
C THR A 606 12.58 15.55 -13.09
N ILE A 607 13.80 15.03 -12.98
CA ILE A 607 14.51 14.30 -14.03
C ILE A 607 14.67 12.87 -13.54
N PHE A 608 14.04 11.95 -14.26
CA PHE A 608 14.09 10.54 -13.94
C PHE A 608 15.16 9.85 -14.80
N LEU A 609 16.22 9.41 -14.13
CA LEU A 609 17.36 8.72 -14.73
C LEU A 609 17.14 7.21 -14.84
N GLN A 610 16.09 6.69 -14.21
CA GLN A 610 15.86 5.26 -13.97
C GLN A 610 16.94 4.59 -13.10
N HIS A 611 16.59 3.42 -12.56
CA HIS A 611 17.48 2.50 -11.81
C HIS A 611 17.56 1.13 -12.50
N GLY A 612 17.11 1.08 -13.75
CA GLY A 612 17.04 -0.11 -14.59
C GLY A 612 16.19 0.18 -15.82
N ILE A 613 16.38 -0.60 -16.88
CA ILE A 613 15.64 -0.40 -18.13
C ILE A 613 14.18 -0.82 -17.93
N THR A 614 13.27 0.05 -18.38
CA THR A 614 11.84 -0.22 -18.39
C THR A 614 11.53 -1.15 -19.55
N LYS A 615 11.63 -2.46 -19.31
CA LYS A 615 11.28 -3.51 -20.29
C LYS A 615 9.83 -4.00 -20.15
N ASP A 616 9.28 -3.98 -18.94
CA ASP A 616 7.92 -4.40 -18.65
C ASP A 616 6.94 -3.21 -18.67
N ASN A 617 5.64 -3.45 -18.85
CA ASN A 617 4.63 -2.41 -18.73
C ASN A 617 4.47 -1.95 -17.27
N VAL A 618 5.15 -0.87 -16.90
CA VAL A 618 5.09 -0.24 -15.56
C VAL A 618 4.33 1.09 -15.56
N SER A 619 3.45 1.31 -16.56
CA SER A 619 2.62 2.52 -16.68
C SER A 619 1.77 2.80 -15.44
N SER A 620 1.40 1.77 -14.67
CA SER A 620 0.68 1.92 -13.40
C SER A 620 1.46 2.66 -12.32
N TRP A 621 2.80 2.65 -12.37
CA TRP A 621 3.66 3.33 -11.43
C TRP A 621 4.24 4.64 -11.96
N LEU A 622 4.58 4.66 -13.25
CA LEU A 622 5.31 5.75 -13.90
C LEU A 622 4.42 6.67 -14.76
N ASN A 623 3.10 6.58 -14.65
CA ASN A 623 2.17 7.47 -15.37
C ASN A 623 2.42 8.96 -15.07
N LYS A 624 2.10 9.81 -16.04
CA LYS A 624 2.32 11.26 -15.99
C LYS A 624 1.64 11.96 -14.82
N TYR A 625 0.41 11.59 -14.46
CA TYR A 625 -0.34 12.31 -13.42
C TYR A 625 0.29 12.15 -12.03
N ASP A 626 0.88 10.99 -11.74
CA ASP A 626 1.55 10.73 -10.45
C ASP A 626 3.04 11.12 -10.50
N LYS A 627 3.68 10.88 -11.65
CA LYS A 627 5.09 11.20 -11.89
C LYS A 627 5.21 12.36 -12.86
N HIS A 628 5.14 13.58 -12.34
CA HIS A 628 5.30 14.78 -13.15
C HIS A 628 6.79 14.99 -13.53
N LEU A 629 7.21 14.35 -14.62
CA LEU A 629 8.59 14.33 -15.09
C LEU A 629 8.84 15.39 -16.18
N ALA A 630 9.98 16.08 -16.09
CA ALA A 630 10.50 16.93 -17.16
C ALA A 630 11.39 16.15 -18.14
N ILE A 631 12.10 15.13 -17.64
CA ILE A 631 12.86 14.18 -18.46
C ILE A 631 12.60 12.76 -17.94
N PHE A 632 12.28 11.86 -18.87
CA PHE A 632 12.27 10.41 -18.68
C PHE A 632 13.38 9.83 -19.57
N LEU A 633 14.47 9.38 -18.97
CA LEU A 633 15.63 8.84 -19.69
C LEU A 633 15.35 7.45 -20.25
N THR A 634 15.78 7.13 -21.47
CA THR A 634 15.75 5.77 -22.05
C THR A 634 17.08 5.44 -22.75
N VAL A 635 17.33 4.16 -23.02
CA VAL A 635 18.61 3.68 -23.57
C VAL A 635 18.49 3.01 -24.95
N SER A 636 17.30 2.54 -25.32
CA SER A 636 17.04 1.91 -26.62
C SER A 636 15.86 2.56 -27.34
N LYS A 637 15.82 2.40 -28.68
CA LYS A 637 14.67 2.85 -29.49
C LYS A 637 13.39 2.10 -29.12
N LEU A 638 13.51 0.84 -28.68
CA LEU A 638 12.38 -0.01 -28.29
C LEU A 638 11.78 0.47 -26.97
N GLU A 639 12.62 0.70 -25.96
CA GLU A 639 12.19 1.28 -24.68
C GLU A 639 11.52 2.64 -24.91
N TYR A 640 12.14 3.52 -25.70
CA TYR A 640 11.58 4.83 -26.05
C TYR A 640 10.18 4.71 -26.67
N LYS A 641 9.97 3.80 -27.62
CA LYS A 641 8.66 3.59 -28.26
C LYS A 641 7.61 3.07 -27.27
N SER A 642 8.00 2.14 -26.41
CA SER A 642 7.09 1.50 -25.44
C SER A 642 6.38 2.50 -24.52
N ILE A 643 7.05 3.61 -24.16
CA ILE A 643 6.47 4.66 -23.30
C ILE A 643 5.24 5.33 -23.97
N PHE A 644 5.15 5.31 -25.30
CA PHE A 644 4.02 5.87 -26.05
C PHE A 644 2.98 4.82 -26.47
N GLU A 645 3.32 3.53 -26.42
CA GLU A 645 2.39 2.42 -26.72
C GLU A 645 1.55 2.06 -25.49
N TYR A 646 2.12 2.20 -24.31
CA TYR A 646 1.44 2.01 -23.03
C TYR A 646 0.86 3.34 -22.49
N PRO A 647 -0.14 3.29 -21.59
CA PRO A 647 -0.82 4.48 -21.06
C PRO A 647 0.00 5.23 -19.99
N TYR A 648 1.22 5.68 -20.34
CA TYR A 648 2.01 6.61 -19.52
C TYR A 648 1.57 8.07 -19.73
N ASN A 649 1.13 8.42 -20.95
CA ASN A 649 0.66 9.73 -21.39
C ASN A 649 1.69 10.88 -21.34
N TYR A 650 2.99 10.59 -21.48
CA TYR A 650 4.02 11.64 -21.63
C TYR A 650 4.08 12.21 -23.04
N LYS A 651 4.45 13.50 -23.15
CA LYS A 651 4.76 14.13 -24.44
C LYS A 651 6.15 13.68 -24.93
N ARG A 652 6.39 13.72 -26.25
CA ARG A 652 7.65 13.20 -26.86
C ARG A 652 8.89 13.93 -26.38
N GLU A 653 8.76 15.21 -26.08
CA GLU A 653 9.81 16.06 -25.54
C GLU A 653 10.21 15.68 -24.11
N THR A 654 9.38 14.95 -23.37
CA THR A 654 9.72 14.47 -22.02
C THR A 654 10.61 13.24 -22.07
N VAL A 655 10.35 12.30 -22.98
CA VAL A 655 11.13 11.05 -23.08
C VAL A 655 12.40 11.28 -23.88
N LYS A 656 13.57 10.92 -23.33
CA LYS A 656 14.88 11.20 -23.93
C LYS A 656 15.71 9.95 -24.07
N LEU A 657 16.00 9.57 -25.30
CA LEU A 657 16.92 8.48 -25.62
C LEU A 657 18.37 8.98 -25.57
N LEU A 658 19.04 8.80 -24.43
CA LEU A 658 20.40 9.33 -24.19
C LEU A 658 21.37 8.30 -23.59
N GLY A 659 20.88 7.14 -23.16
CA GLY A 659 21.66 6.12 -22.43
C GLY A 659 21.83 6.45 -20.94
N PHE A 660 22.28 5.49 -20.15
CA PHE A 660 22.38 5.63 -18.69
C PHE A 660 23.76 6.14 -18.24
N PRO A 661 23.85 7.19 -17.38
CA PRO A 661 25.12 7.66 -16.82
C PRO A 661 25.99 6.56 -16.20
N ARG A 662 25.38 5.58 -15.53
CA ARG A 662 26.12 4.49 -14.87
C ARG A 662 26.90 3.60 -15.84
N PHE A 663 26.49 3.55 -17.11
CA PHE A 663 27.18 2.78 -18.14
C PHE A 663 28.57 3.34 -18.48
N ASP A 664 28.83 4.62 -18.21
CA ASP A 664 30.14 5.24 -18.47
C ASP A 664 31.26 4.66 -17.58
N LYS A 665 30.90 4.06 -16.43
CA LYS A 665 31.85 3.47 -15.47
C LYS A 665 31.84 1.94 -15.43
N LEU A 666 31.03 1.30 -16.27
CA LEU A 666 31.08 -0.15 -16.43
C LEU A 666 32.33 -0.54 -17.22
N GLU A 667 33.10 -1.49 -16.71
CA GLU A 667 34.34 -1.96 -17.32
C GLU A 667 34.39 -3.49 -17.34
N LYS A 668 34.75 -4.08 -18.47
CA LYS A 668 34.99 -5.52 -18.57
C LYS A 668 36.40 -5.79 -18.04
N LYS A 669 36.49 -6.36 -16.84
CA LYS A 669 37.75 -6.92 -16.34
C LYS A 669 37.86 -8.37 -16.79
N GLU A 670 38.97 -8.71 -17.43
CA GLU A 670 39.19 -10.06 -18.00
C GLU A 670 39.79 -11.05 -17.00
N ASP A 671 40.39 -10.57 -15.91
CA ASP A 671 41.14 -11.39 -14.96
C ASP A 671 40.28 -12.12 -13.91
N SER A 672 38.98 -11.87 -13.90
CA SER A 672 38.08 -12.38 -12.85
C SER A 672 37.19 -13.51 -13.35
N ARG A 673 37.18 -14.63 -12.62
CA ARG A 673 36.44 -15.87 -12.90
C ARG A 673 35.31 -16.05 -11.89
N GLU A 674 34.24 -15.27 -12.05
CA GLU A 674 33.07 -15.32 -11.16
C GLU A 674 31.78 -15.58 -11.95
N ILE A 675 30.95 -16.50 -11.46
CA ILE A 675 29.61 -16.81 -11.99
C ILE A 675 28.59 -16.20 -11.05
N LEU A 676 27.77 -15.29 -11.57
CA LEU A 676 26.89 -14.45 -10.76
C LEU A 676 25.44 -14.88 -10.92
N ILE A 677 24.77 -15.22 -9.81
CA ILE A 677 23.37 -15.62 -9.78
C ILE A 677 22.56 -14.52 -9.09
N MET A 678 21.68 -13.83 -9.83
CA MET A 678 20.91 -12.67 -9.37
C MET A 678 19.44 -12.73 -9.77
N PRO A 679 18.62 -13.51 -9.06
CA PRO A 679 17.21 -13.60 -9.38
C PRO A 679 16.42 -12.37 -8.92
N SER A 680 15.34 -12.07 -9.65
CA SER A 680 14.35 -11.08 -9.28
C SER A 680 13.46 -11.57 -8.14
N TRP A 681 13.07 -10.67 -7.23
CA TRP A 681 12.21 -11.01 -6.11
C TRP A 681 10.78 -11.34 -6.55
N ARG A 682 10.05 -12.08 -5.71
CA ARG A 682 8.62 -12.28 -5.86
C ARG A 682 7.81 -11.45 -4.84
N ARG A 683 7.03 -10.48 -5.31
CA ARG A 683 6.04 -9.69 -4.54
C ARG A 683 5.05 -10.52 -3.75
N TYR A 684 4.72 -11.75 -4.16
CA TYR A 684 3.84 -12.61 -3.36
C TYR A 684 4.55 -13.19 -2.13
N LEU A 685 5.89 -13.20 -2.09
CA LEU A 685 6.70 -13.68 -0.97
C LEU A 685 7.01 -12.61 0.08
N LYS A 686 6.82 -11.34 -0.26
CA LYS A 686 7.13 -10.25 0.68
C LYS A 686 6.19 -10.32 1.89
N PHE A 687 6.79 -10.34 3.10
CA PHE A 687 6.07 -10.47 4.38
C PHE A 687 5.26 -11.77 4.50
N LYS A 688 5.76 -12.88 3.95
CA LYS A 688 5.16 -14.22 4.10
C LYS A 688 5.91 -15.05 5.14
N SER A 689 5.22 -16.05 5.69
CA SER A 689 5.81 -16.99 6.64
C SER A 689 6.92 -17.82 5.99
N ASN A 690 7.85 -18.31 6.81
CA ASN A 690 8.92 -19.20 6.36
C ASN A 690 8.35 -20.43 5.65
N GLU A 691 7.23 -20.98 6.10
CA GLU A 691 6.57 -22.13 5.45
C GLU A 691 6.14 -21.83 4.01
N VAL A 692 5.54 -20.66 3.76
CA VAL A 692 5.14 -20.24 2.40
C VAL A 692 6.37 -20.01 1.53
N ILE A 693 7.42 -19.42 2.10
CA ILE A 693 8.68 -19.17 1.38
C ILE A 693 9.34 -20.50 1.00
N LEU A 694 9.53 -21.41 1.96
CA LEU A 694 10.13 -22.74 1.75
C LEU A 694 9.36 -23.57 0.71
N ASN A 695 8.02 -23.41 0.66
CA ASN A 695 7.19 -24.12 -0.30
C ASN A 695 7.14 -23.48 -1.69
N SER A 696 7.62 -22.24 -1.85
CA SER A 696 7.60 -21.52 -3.11
C SER A 696 8.54 -22.13 -4.16
N GLN A 697 8.15 -22.04 -5.44
CA GLN A 697 9.02 -22.48 -6.54
C GLN A 697 10.29 -21.63 -6.57
N PHE A 698 10.19 -20.32 -6.36
CA PHE A 698 11.36 -19.44 -6.26
C PHE A 698 12.41 -19.96 -5.28
N PHE A 699 12.02 -20.23 -4.03
CA PHE A 699 12.96 -20.72 -3.02
C PHE A 699 13.53 -22.08 -3.41
N LYS A 700 12.67 -23.06 -3.74
CA LYS A 700 13.09 -24.43 -4.09
C LYS A 700 14.10 -24.45 -5.24
N ARG A 701 13.86 -23.67 -6.29
CA ARG A 701 14.70 -23.65 -7.50
C ARG A 701 16.05 -23.00 -7.26
N PHE A 702 16.08 -21.82 -6.63
CA PHE A 702 17.37 -21.16 -6.37
C PHE A 702 18.16 -21.83 -5.26
N ASN A 703 17.49 -22.44 -4.26
CA ASN A 703 18.16 -23.24 -3.24
C ASN A 703 18.79 -24.51 -3.83
N SER A 704 18.08 -25.18 -4.75
CA SER A 704 18.63 -26.32 -5.50
C SER A 704 19.84 -25.90 -6.34
N LEU A 705 19.70 -24.84 -7.14
CA LEU A 705 20.75 -24.36 -8.04
C LEU A 705 22.07 -24.02 -7.31
N ILE A 706 22.01 -23.29 -6.19
CA ILE A 706 23.23 -22.92 -5.44
C ILE A 706 23.85 -24.09 -4.68
N ASN A 707 23.15 -25.22 -4.59
CA ASN A 707 23.62 -26.46 -3.97
C ASN A 707 23.79 -27.60 -4.99
N ASN A 708 23.72 -27.31 -6.28
CA ASN A 708 23.79 -28.32 -7.33
C ASN A 708 25.23 -28.86 -7.46
N GLU A 709 25.43 -30.14 -7.16
CA GLU A 709 26.75 -30.79 -7.13
C GLU A 709 27.48 -30.68 -8.47
N LYS A 710 26.77 -30.94 -9.57
CA LYS A 710 27.35 -30.87 -10.93
C LYS A 710 27.86 -29.47 -11.27
N LEU A 711 27.13 -28.43 -10.85
CA LEU A 711 27.55 -27.04 -11.04
C LEU A 711 28.79 -26.70 -10.20
N ILE A 712 28.81 -27.13 -8.93
CA ILE A 712 29.92 -26.86 -8.01
C ILE A 712 31.20 -27.56 -8.48
N GLU A 713 31.13 -28.85 -8.83
CA GLU A 713 32.26 -29.61 -9.36
C GLU A 713 32.84 -28.98 -10.64
N ALA A 714 31.97 -28.50 -11.53
CA ALA A 714 32.41 -27.81 -12.73
C ALA A 714 33.07 -26.46 -12.41
N ALA A 715 32.53 -25.69 -11.47
CA ALA A 715 33.13 -24.43 -11.03
C ALA A 715 34.53 -24.66 -10.45
N GLU A 716 34.73 -25.71 -9.66
CA GLU A 716 36.05 -26.09 -9.15
C GLU A 716 36.99 -26.51 -10.30
N LYS A 717 36.52 -27.36 -11.21
CA LYS A 717 37.31 -27.86 -12.35
C LYS A 717 37.82 -26.73 -13.25
N TYR A 718 37.00 -25.71 -13.52
CA TYR A 718 37.34 -24.59 -14.41
C TYR A 718 37.80 -23.33 -13.65
N ASN A 719 38.02 -23.43 -12.34
CA ASN A 719 38.51 -22.36 -11.47
C ASN A 719 37.60 -21.10 -11.48
N TYR A 720 36.30 -21.30 -11.29
CA TYR A 720 35.30 -20.25 -11.13
C TYR A 720 34.76 -20.20 -9.70
N THR A 721 34.49 -18.98 -9.21
CA THR A 721 33.74 -18.77 -7.96
C THR A 721 32.27 -18.48 -8.27
N ILE A 722 31.34 -19.15 -7.59
CA ILE A 722 29.90 -18.88 -7.72
C ILE A 722 29.49 -17.84 -6.67
N VAL A 723 28.78 -16.80 -7.12
CA VAL A 723 28.29 -15.70 -6.27
C VAL A 723 26.77 -15.63 -6.37
N PHE A 724 26.06 -15.83 -5.26
CA PHE A 724 24.62 -15.65 -5.16
C PHE A 724 24.30 -14.28 -4.56
N LYS A 725 23.75 -13.37 -5.37
CA LYS A 725 23.39 -12.00 -4.97
C LYS A 725 21.92 -11.70 -5.36
N PRO A 726 20.94 -12.20 -4.58
CA PRO A 726 19.54 -11.97 -4.90
C PRO A 726 19.14 -10.50 -4.66
N HIS A 727 17.97 -10.13 -5.16
CA HIS A 727 17.38 -8.80 -4.91
C HIS A 727 17.26 -8.51 -3.39
N PRO A 728 17.44 -7.25 -2.92
CA PRO A 728 17.44 -6.92 -1.48
C PRO A 728 16.22 -7.40 -0.67
N ASN A 729 15.03 -7.44 -1.28
CA ASN A 729 13.83 -8.02 -0.64
C ASN A 729 13.93 -9.53 -0.32
N VAL A 730 14.94 -10.24 -0.82
CA VAL A 730 15.22 -11.65 -0.48
C VAL A 730 16.10 -11.75 0.76
N TYR A 731 16.81 -10.68 1.13
CA TYR A 731 17.70 -10.67 2.31
C TYR A 731 16.94 -10.92 3.60
N ASP A 732 15.65 -10.54 3.65
CA ASP A 732 14.75 -10.77 4.78
C ASP A 732 14.62 -12.27 5.15
N PHE A 733 14.86 -13.18 4.20
CA PHE A 733 14.77 -14.63 4.39
C PHE A 733 15.98 -15.38 3.81
N ILE A 734 17.13 -14.70 3.65
CA ILE A 734 18.33 -15.31 3.06
C ILE A 734 18.85 -16.47 3.91
N ASP A 735 18.65 -16.42 5.22
CA ASP A 735 19.08 -17.46 6.16
C ASP A 735 18.29 -18.76 6.05
N LEU A 736 17.18 -18.77 5.29
CA LEU A 736 16.48 -20.00 4.97
C LEU A 736 17.19 -20.84 3.90
N PHE A 737 18.05 -20.23 3.07
CA PHE A 737 18.78 -20.95 2.03
C PHE A 737 19.88 -21.82 2.64
N ASP A 738 20.01 -23.04 2.15
CA ASP A 738 21.09 -23.95 2.50
C ASP A 738 22.43 -23.37 2.01
N ARG A 739 23.39 -23.29 2.92
CA ARG A 739 24.69 -22.68 2.64
C ARG A 739 25.67 -23.74 2.13
N ASN A 740 26.15 -23.55 0.91
CA ASN A 740 27.29 -24.30 0.39
C ASN A 740 28.59 -23.50 0.59
N PRO A 741 29.65 -24.06 1.20
CA PRO A 741 30.91 -23.34 1.43
C PRO A 741 31.64 -22.93 0.13
N ARG A 742 31.29 -23.52 -1.02
CA ARG A 742 31.84 -23.16 -2.34
C ARG A 742 31.02 -22.08 -3.07
N VAL A 743 29.89 -21.65 -2.52
CA VAL A 743 29.06 -20.56 -3.06
C VAL A 743 29.10 -19.37 -2.13
N LYS A 744 29.56 -18.23 -2.65
CA LYS A 744 29.57 -16.96 -1.91
C LYS A 744 28.18 -16.35 -1.97
N ILE A 745 27.49 -16.29 -0.83
CA ILE A 745 26.24 -15.52 -0.71
C ILE A 745 26.60 -14.06 -0.40
N ASP A 746 26.41 -13.18 -1.37
CA ASP A 746 26.67 -11.75 -1.24
C ASP A 746 25.37 -10.99 -0.92
N TYR A 747 25.10 -10.84 0.36
CA TYR A 747 24.09 -9.93 0.90
C TYR A 747 24.72 -8.69 1.56
N GLU A 748 26.06 -8.63 1.66
CA GLU A 748 26.81 -7.54 2.28
C GLU A 748 27.02 -6.34 1.34
N HIS A 749 25.95 -5.83 0.74
CA HIS A 749 25.89 -4.54 0.01
C HIS A 749 27.09 -4.20 -0.92
N GLU A 750 27.79 -5.18 -1.49
CA GLU A 750 28.80 -4.91 -2.51
C GLU A 750 28.13 -4.20 -3.69
N LYS A 751 28.80 -3.16 -4.19
CA LYS A 751 28.24 -2.28 -5.23
C LYS A 751 28.00 -3.04 -6.52
N TYR A 752 26.84 -2.84 -7.15
CA TYR A 752 26.43 -3.55 -8.37
C TYR A 752 27.48 -3.41 -9.47
N LYS A 753 28.03 -2.20 -9.65
CA LYS A 753 29.13 -1.94 -10.59
C LYS A 753 30.33 -2.85 -10.36
N LYS A 754 30.75 -3.04 -9.11
CA LYS A 754 31.90 -3.89 -8.79
C LYS A 754 31.60 -5.34 -9.14
N VAL A 755 30.43 -5.83 -8.77
CA VAL A 755 30.02 -7.21 -9.06
C VAL A 755 29.96 -7.44 -10.58
N PHE A 756 29.30 -6.56 -11.34
CA PHE A 756 29.22 -6.69 -12.81
C PHE A 756 30.58 -6.63 -13.50
N ASN A 757 31.50 -5.79 -13.03
CA ASN A 757 32.83 -5.68 -13.63
C ASN A 757 33.66 -6.97 -13.44
N HIS A 758 33.52 -7.67 -12.30
CA HIS A 758 34.31 -8.86 -11.96
C HIS A 758 33.63 -10.19 -12.33
N SER A 759 32.32 -10.24 -12.54
CA SER A 759 31.67 -11.48 -12.97
C SER A 759 31.81 -11.75 -14.47
N SER A 760 32.00 -13.01 -14.85
CA SER A 760 32.20 -13.48 -16.23
C SER A 760 30.88 -13.89 -16.89
N LEU A 761 29.94 -14.43 -16.11
CA LEU A 761 28.62 -14.88 -16.56
C LEU A 761 27.54 -14.44 -15.55
N LEU A 762 26.38 -14.01 -16.04
CA LEU A 762 25.21 -13.68 -15.22
C LEU A 762 24.07 -14.69 -15.44
N ILE A 763 23.56 -15.26 -14.36
CA ILE A 763 22.32 -16.03 -14.30
C ILE A 763 21.27 -15.16 -13.62
N THR A 764 20.18 -14.91 -14.30
CA THR A 764 19.04 -14.12 -13.80
C THR A 764 17.74 -14.70 -14.34
N ASP A 765 16.59 -14.14 -14.00
CA ASP A 765 15.29 -14.54 -14.55
C ASP A 765 14.65 -13.39 -15.35
N TYR A 766 13.99 -12.46 -14.67
CA TYR A 766 13.19 -11.39 -15.26
C TYR A 766 13.76 -10.00 -14.93
N SER A 767 15.02 -9.93 -14.51
CA SER A 767 15.64 -8.72 -14.00
C SER A 767 16.19 -7.80 -15.10
N SER A 768 16.11 -6.48 -14.88
CA SER A 768 16.73 -5.48 -15.75
C SER A 768 18.26 -5.43 -15.62
N VAL A 769 18.85 -6.08 -14.60
CA VAL A 769 20.32 -6.15 -14.45
C VAL A 769 21.01 -6.89 -15.60
N ALA A 770 20.26 -7.73 -16.33
CA ALA A 770 20.74 -8.40 -17.55
C ALA A 770 21.27 -7.39 -18.58
N PHE A 771 20.68 -6.20 -18.64
CA PHE A 771 21.04 -5.19 -19.63
C PHE A 771 22.35 -4.49 -19.27
N ASP A 772 22.59 -4.21 -17.98
CA ASP A 772 23.88 -3.69 -17.50
C ASP A 772 25.02 -4.66 -17.81
N PHE A 773 24.78 -5.96 -17.59
CA PHE A 773 25.76 -7.01 -17.87
C PHE A 773 25.98 -7.19 -19.37
N ALA A 774 24.91 -7.20 -20.16
CA ALA A 774 24.97 -7.28 -21.60
C ALA A 774 25.67 -6.07 -22.24
N TYR A 775 25.56 -4.87 -21.64
CA TYR A 775 26.31 -3.68 -22.08
C TYR A 775 27.84 -3.87 -22.04
N LEU A 776 28.34 -4.78 -21.17
CA LEU A 776 29.75 -5.17 -21.10
C LEU A 776 30.16 -6.23 -22.15
N ASN A 777 29.26 -6.66 -23.02
CA ASN A 777 29.42 -7.81 -23.93
C ASN A 777 29.85 -9.08 -23.18
N LYS A 778 29.16 -9.37 -22.07
CA LYS A 778 29.32 -10.59 -21.28
C LYS A 778 28.06 -11.46 -21.38
N PRO A 779 28.18 -12.80 -21.36
CA PRO A 779 27.05 -13.70 -21.52
C PRO A 779 26.04 -13.61 -20.37
N VAL A 780 24.78 -13.83 -20.68
CA VAL A 780 23.66 -13.88 -19.73
C VAL A 780 22.93 -15.20 -19.92
N LEU A 781 22.35 -15.75 -18.86
CA LEU A 781 21.41 -16.88 -18.91
C LEU A 781 20.14 -16.51 -18.16
N TYR A 782 18.99 -16.82 -18.74
CA TYR A 782 17.67 -16.57 -18.16
C TYR A 782 17.06 -17.87 -17.63
N TYR A 783 16.76 -17.94 -16.33
CA TYR A 783 16.13 -19.11 -15.71
C TYR A 783 14.61 -18.91 -15.53
N HIS A 784 13.82 -19.38 -16.50
CA HIS A 784 12.36 -19.20 -16.55
C HIS A 784 11.63 -20.50 -16.22
N TYR A 785 11.69 -20.90 -14.95
CA TYR A 785 11.16 -22.17 -14.46
C TYR A 785 9.63 -22.21 -14.26
N SER A 786 8.95 -21.06 -14.16
CA SER A 786 7.48 -20.99 -13.99
C SER A 786 6.92 -19.60 -14.28
N GLU A 787 5.59 -19.50 -14.43
CA GLU A 787 4.87 -18.21 -14.56
C GLU A 787 4.57 -17.58 -13.19
N ASP A 788 5.57 -17.43 -12.32
CA ASP A 788 5.40 -16.90 -10.96
C ASP A 788 5.80 -15.41 -10.81
N TYR A 789 6.19 -14.76 -11.90
CA TYR A 789 6.60 -13.35 -11.94
C TYR A 789 5.41 -12.38 -11.87
N HIS A 790 5.66 -11.17 -11.36
CA HIS A 790 4.60 -10.21 -11.03
C HIS A 790 4.08 -9.40 -12.20
N PHE A 791 4.84 -9.34 -13.29
CA PHE A 791 4.44 -8.65 -14.49
C PHE A 791 3.92 -9.65 -15.51
N ASN A 792 2.88 -9.24 -16.23
CA ASN A 792 2.38 -9.99 -17.36
C ASN A 792 3.37 -9.84 -18.51
N LEU A 793 4.18 -10.87 -18.76
CA LEU A 793 5.18 -10.84 -19.83
C LEU A 793 4.56 -10.68 -21.22
N LYS A 794 3.28 -11.07 -21.41
CA LYS A 794 2.55 -10.85 -22.67
C LYS A 794 2.27 -9.38 -22.96
N GLU A 795 2.29 -8.54 -21.93
CA GLU A 795 2.14 -7.08 -22.08
C GLU A 795 3.49 -6.38 -22.27
N SER A 796 4.63 -7.05 -22.07
CA SER A 796 5.97 -6.46 -22.27
C SER A 796 6.34 -6.42 -23.74
N TYR A 797 7.03 -5.36 -24.17
CA TYR A 797 7.60 -5.28 -25.52
C TYR A 797 8.86 -6.14 -25.66
N PHE A 798 9.48 -6.55 -24.54
CA PHE A 798 10.74 -7.27 -24.53
C PHE A 798 10.47 -8.78 -24.43
N ASN A 799 10.72 -9.48 -25.53
CA ASN A 799 10.61 -10.94 -25.59
C ASN A 799 11.99 -11.57 -25.35
N TYR A 800 12.14 -12.37 -24.31
CA TYR A 800 13.43 -12.97 -23.95
C TYR A 800 13.94 -13.97 -24.99
N GLU A 801 13.05 -14.77 -25.58
CA GLU A 801 13.43 -15.79 -26.57
C GLU A 801 14.01 -15.13 -27.84
N THR A 802 13.39 -14.05 -28.30
CA THR A 802 13.78 -13.39 -29.58
C THR A 802 14.70 -12.18 -29.42
N MET A 803 14.67 -11.50 -28.27
CA MET A 803 15.40 -10.25 -28.02
C MET A 803 16.37 -10.34 -26.85
N GLY A 804 16.29 -11.40 -26.03
CA GLY A 804 17.19 -11.63 -24.90
C GLY A 804 18.65 -11.72 -25.30
N PHE A 805 19.54 -11.41 -24.36
CA PHE A 805 21.00 -11.39 -24.58
C PHE A 805 21.69 -12.72 -24.22
N GLY A 806 20.90 -13.79 -24.17
CA GLY A 806 21.30 -15.09 -23.66
C GLY A 806 20.19 -16.11 -23.78
N GLU A 807 20.52 -17.37 -23.52
CA GLU A 807 19.60 -18.50 -23.55
C GLU A 807 18.51 -18.38 -22.48
N VAL A 808 17.32 -18.90 -22.79
CA VAL A 808 16.20 -19.03 -21.85
C VAL A 808 16.05 -20.49 -21.45
N CYS A 809 16.56 -20.84 -20.27
CA CYS A 809 16.50 -22.18 -19.73
C CYS A 809 15.21 -22.37 -18.90
N LYS A 810 14.45 -23.43 -19.19
CA LYS A 810 13.17 -23.73 -18.52
C LYS A 810 13.31 -24.79 -17.43
N SER A 811 14.42 -25.53 -17.45
CA SER A 811 14.76 -26.53 -16.43
C SER A 811 16.13 -26.24 -15.78
N GLU A 812 16.34 -26.80 -14.58
CA GLU A 812 17.63 -26.66 -13.89
C GLU A 812 18.76 -27.38 -14.64
N ASP A 813 18.50 -28.57 -15.18
CA ASP A 813 19.51 -29.36 -15.91
C ASP A 813 20.00 -28.63 -17.17
N GLU A 814 19.07 -28.04 -17.93
CA GLU A 814 19.40 -27.20 -19.08
C GLU A 814 20.27 -26.01 -18.67
N LEU A 815 19.87 -25.30 -17.59
CA LEU A 815 20.63 -24.16 -17.08
C LEU A 815 22.04 -24.57 -16.65
N VAL A 816 22.17 -25.63 -15.85
CA VAL A 816 23.47 -26.11 -15.36
C VAL A 816 24.36 -26.54 -16.53
N ASN A 817 23.81 -27.21 -17.54
CA ASN A 817 24.57 -27.57 -18.73
C ASN A 817 25.10 -26.34 -19.48
N GLU A 818 24.26 -25.33 -19.72
CA GLU A 818 24.71 -24.09 -20.38
C GLU A 818 25.75 -23.33 -19.55
N ILE A 819 25.60 -23.27 -18.21
CA ILE A 819 26.62 -22.66 -17.34
C ILE A 819 27.97 -23.35 -17.51
N ILE A 820 27.98 -24.70 -17.55
CA ILE A 820 29.20 -25.50 -17.71
C ILE A 820 29.82 -25.27 -19.09
N GLU A 821 29.01 -25.18 -20.15
CA GLU A 821 29.51 -24.86 -21.49
C GLU A 821 30.18 -23.47 -21.53
N TYR A 822 29.56 -22.45 -20.92
CA TYR A 822 30.21 -21.14 -20.80
C TYR A 822 31.49 -21.18 -19.95
N MET A 823 31.57 -22.00 -18.90
CA MET A 823 32.84 -22.15 -18.16
C MET A 823 33.96 -22.74 -19.03
N LYS A 824 33.64 -23.71 -19.91
CA LYS A 824 34.60 -24.33 -20.83
C LYS A 824 35.16 -23.34 -21.84
N THR A 825 34.32 -22.42 -22.33
CA THR A 825 34.70 -21.40 -23.32
C THR A 825 35.17 -20.10 -22.68
N ASN A 826 35.56 -20.12 -21.41
CA ASN A 826 35.99 -18.92 -20.67
C ASN A 826 34.96 -17.77 -20.69
N CYS A 827 33.68 -18.13 -20.72
CA CYS A 827 32.52 -17.26 -20.80
C CYS A 827 32.53 -16.34 -22.03
N GLU A 828 33.01 -16.86 -23.17
CA GLU A 828 32.86 -16.19 -24.46
C GLU A 828 31.39 -16.13 -24.87
N ILE A 829 30.92 -14.93 -25.17
CA ILE A 829 29.53 -14.69 -25.59
C ILE A 829 29.30 -15.16 -27.03
N LYS A 830 28.19 -15.87 -27.27
CA LYS A 830 27.81 -16.34 -28.61
C LYS A 830 27.52 -15.15 -29.55
N GLU A 831 27.89 -15.28 -30.83
CA GLU A 831 27.83 -14.18 -31.82
C GLU A 831 26.41 -13.60 -31.99
N GLU A 832 25.39 -14.45 -31.89
CA GLU A 832 23.99 -14.01 -31.99
C GLU A 832 23.61 -12.99 -30.90
N TYR A 833 24.08 -13.16 -29.67
CA TYR A 833 23.76 -12.26 -28.58
C TYR A 833 24.56 -10.96 -28.69
N VAL A 834 25.79 -11.01 -29.20
CA VAL A 834 26.54 -9.79 -29.57
C VAL A 834 25.77 -8.95 -30.58
N LYS A 835 25.16 -9.59 -31.60
CA LYS A 835 24.30 -8.91 -32.58
C LYS A 835 23.07 -8.29 -31.91
N ARG A 836 22.38 -9.03 -31.02
CA ARG A 836 21.22 -8.52 -30.27
C ARG A 836 21.58 -7.34 -29.36
N ILE A 837 22.72 -7.41 -28.66
CA ILE A 837 23.23 -6.32 -27.81
C ILE A 837 23.49 -5.06 -28.63
N LYS A 838 24.23 -5.17 -29.74
CA LYS A 838 24.52 -4.06 -30.66
C LYS A 838 23.25 -3.46 -31.26
N ALA A 839 22.25 -4.29 -31.56
CA ALA A 839 20.96 -3.83 -32.08
C ALA A 839 20.11 -3.12 -31.03
N TYR A 840 20.23 -3.51 -29.75
CA TYR A 840 19.43 -2.97 -28.66
C TYR A 840 19.93 -1.60 -28.17
N PHE A 841 21.22 -1.48 -27.83
CA PHE A 841 21.78 -0.25 -27.28
C PHE A 841 22.12 0.75 -28.38
N LEU A 842 21.60 1.98 -28.26
CA LEU A 842 21.92 3.03 -29.24
C LEU A 842 23.36 3.57 -29.07
N PHE A 843 23.83 3.67 -27.83
CA PHE A 843 25.12 4.29 -27.52
C PHE A 843 26.02 3.36 -26.71
N ASN A 844 27.25 3.16 -27.16
CA ASN A 844 28.32 2.43 -26.45
C ASN A 844 29.64 3.21 -26.39
N ASP A 845 29.56 4.52 -26.25
CA ASP A 845 30.68 5.47 -26.40
C ASP A 845 31.14 6.10 -25.08
N LYS A 846 30.61 5.64 -23.93
CA LYS A 846 30.92 6.15 -22.58
C LYS A 846 30.68 7.66 -22.39
N ASN A 847 29.81 8.25 -23.22
CA ASN A 847 29.43 9.67 -23.14
C ASN A 847 27.99 9.88 -22.65
N ASN A 848 27.43 8.93 -21.90
CA ASN A 848 26.04 8.99 -21.46
C ASN A 848 25.82 10.15 -20.48
N SER A 849 26.71 10.33 -19.50
CA SER A 849 26.65 11.41 -18.50
C SER A 849 26.70 12.79 -19.15
N MET A 850 27.51 12.97 -20.19
CA MET A 850 27.58 14.20 -20.98
C MET A 850 26.23 14.49 -21.66
N ARG A 851 25.69 13.52 -22.42
CA ARG A 851 24.40 13.67 -23.11
C ARG A 851 23.27 14.01 -22.15
N VAL A 852 23.20 13.32 -21.02
CA VAL A 852 22.17 13.56 -20.01
C VAL A 852 22.34 14.94 -19.36
N TYR A 853 23.56 15.32 -18.96
CA TYR A 853 23.82 16.64 -18.38
C TYR A 853 23.42 17.78 -19.34
N ASP A 854 23.77 17.67 -20.62
CA ASP A 854 23.40 18.68 -21.62
C ASP A 854 21.90 18.76 -21.85
N ALA A 855 21.19 17.63 -21.86
CA ALA A 855 19.73 17.62 -21.94
C ALA A 855 19.08 18.31 -20.73
N ILE A 856 19.56 18.06 -19.52
CA ILE A 856 19.08 18.71 -18.29
C ILE A 856 19.34 20.22 -18.35
N ARG A 857 20.52 20.63 -18.82
CA ARG A 857 20.91 22.05 -18.92
C ARG A 857 20.05 22.83 -19.92
N ARG A 858 19.59 22.18 -21.00
CA ARG A 858 18.74 22.79 -22.04
C ARG A 858 17.28 22.96 -21.65
N LEU A 859 16.81 22.31 -20.58
CA LEU A 859 15.43 22.49 -20.11
C LEU A 859 15.16 23.94 -19.70
N PRO A 860 13.97 24.49 -20.04
CA PRO A 860 13.59 25.83 -19.63
C PRO A 860 13.54 25.93 -18.10
N ARG A 861 13.75 27.14 -17.59
CA ARG A 861 13.71 27.41 -16.15
C ARG A 861 12.25 27.52 -15.71
N LYS A 862 11.83 26.71 -14.73
CA LYS A 862 10.66 27.05 -13.91
C LYS A 862 11.03 28.28 -13.08
N GLN A 863 10.57 29.47 -13.49
CA GLN A 863 10.91 30.73 -12.83
C GLN A 863 10.02 30.99 -11.61
#